data_AF-A0A9D4BSH2-F1
#
_entry.id   AF-A0A9D4BSH2-F1
#
_cell.length_a   1.000
_cell.length_b   1.000
_cell.length_c   1.000
_cell.angle_alpha   90.00
_cell.angle_beta   90.00
_cell.angle_gamma   90.00
#
_symmetry.space_group_name_H-M   'P 1'
#
loop_
_entity.id
_entity.type
_entity.pdbx_description
1 polymer ?
#
loop_
_entity_poly.entity_id
_entity_poly.type
_entity_poly.pdbx_seq_one_letter_code
_entity_poly.pdbx_strand_id
1 'polypeptide(L)'
;MPLPRGVEAVLNVALRVPPLFLMDSVLNKSFLAFLFPFDPNDTKMTWSQYVCWMCLMSNVFWVALLMFMLSVRQLLYIYSYFVNIIVLSLSFYWNQSFILEAHEEDKIALEESVTFKRQVYQNFFTQFLFAWLFYVAWDLRRSTEECSNTKKTIVQTAIHLSFISPLVLQGMYRDSLYLEFSPFLALLYPALQISQDIMHSLSNLCYAFRRLWNIVKVTISAIGVIPFLEDQWARLFVPTVLRAFCMLRIVYQISLYFYSIYYTTPPPKLLNATTEFENRHENLTVIFQNLLVRSCETSVSMLGMTSCISFFAHYVGLFMAFWVGSDTEEDRGYGTVAAILFVILSLQTGLTGLDPEKRLVRLYRNFALFSAAFLHFVHNMVNQILLSLSASRNMSKRKHFRALAMCAFLIIYPICLMTYLWHNHSVSPWLLSATAFSIELIIKVLVSLMVYTLFIIDAYRETFWEKLDDYIYYITSTGSTIEFLFGIFIFFNCGFMLVFEWGGAMRAVMMCVHAYFNIFVQAKEGWKVFMRRRTAVKKINMLREATPEELEKLKDVCAICYQELLTARVTRCNHYFHSVCLRKWLYVQDSCPLCHEVLYKPSTDSSKASEGTNANAEDANQNNLHQNGQLVHNGVLRLNAERL
;
A
#
# COMPACT_ATOMS: atom_id res chain seq x y z
N MET A 1 19.53 14.31 -26.25
CA MET A 1 19.00 13.08 -26.86
C MET A 1 18.00 12.46 -25.90
N PRO A 2 16.79 12.05 -26.32
CA PRO A 2 15.90 11.31 -25.43
C PRO A 2 16.56 9.96 -25.08
N LEU A 3 16.67 9.66 -23.79
CA LEU A 3 17.16 8.37 -23.31
C LEU A 3 16.19 7.26 -23.75
N PRO A 4 16.67 6.02 -23.98
CA PRO A 4 15.78 4.88 -24.17
C PRO A 4 14.81 4.78 -22.99
N ARG A 5 13.52 4.57 -23.25
CA ARG A 5 12.47 4.58 -22.21
C ARG A 5 12.78 3.67 -21.00
N GLY A 6 13.43 2.53 -21.23
CA GLY A 6 13.86 1.62 -20.16
C GLY A 6 14.97 2.21 -19.27
N VAL A 7 15.94 2.92 -19.86
CA VAL A 7 17.02 3.58 -19.12
C VAL A 7 16.48 4.74 -18.29
N GLU A 8 15.55 5.51 -18.85
CA GLU A 8 14.91 6.62 -18.11
C GLU A 8 14.11 6.10 -16.90
N ALA A 9 13.41 4.97 -17.02
CA ALA A 9 12.69 4.35 -15.91
C ALA A 9 13.64 3.84 -14.79
N VAL A 10 14.74 3.17 -15.15
CA VAL A 10 15.74 2.71 -14.16
C VAL A 10 16.40 3.89 -13.47
N LEU A 11 16.77 4.93 -14.22
CA LEU A 11 17.37 6.14 -13.68
C LEU A 11 16.40 6.90 -12.76
N ASN A 12 15.11 6.92 -13.13
CA ASN A 12 14.05 7.51 -12.33
C ASN A 12 13.96 6.86 -10.94
N VAL A 13 14.10 5.54 -10.86
CA VAL A 13 14.13 4.80 -9.60
C VAL A 13 15.45 5.03 -8.85
N ALA A 14 16.58 4.79 -9.50
CA ALA A 14 17.90 4.81 -8.86
C ALA A 14 18.22 6.17 -8.23
N LEU A 15 17.93 7.27 -8.92
CA LEU A 15 18.21 8.61 -8.41
C LEU A 15 17.30 9.03 -7.25
N ARG A 16 16.12 8.40 -7.09
CA ARG A 16 15.16 8.74 -6.00
C ARG A 16 15.34 7.92 -4.73
N VAL A 17 16.21 6.92 -4.73
CA VAL A 17 16.53 6.14 -3.53
C VAL A 17 17.36 6.92 -2.50
N PRO A 18 18.43 7.66 -2.87
CA PRO A 18 19.24 8.39 -1.89
C PRO A 18 18.47 9.39 -1.02
N PRO A 19 17.50 10.19 -1.53
CA PRO A 19 16.68 11.06 -0.70
C PRO A 19 15.86 10.30 0.35
N LEU A 20 15.41 9.06 0.06
CA LEU A 20 14.75 8.22 1.06
C LEU A 20 15.71 7.78 2.17
N PHE A 21 16.97 7.47 1.85
CA PHE A 21 18.00 7.20 2.86
C PHE A 21 18.31 8.44 3.72
N LEU A 22 18.28 9.64 3.15
CA LEU A 22 18.41 10.89 3.92
C LEU A 22 17.24 11.06 4.89
N MET A 23 16.00 10.92 4.41
CA MET A 23 14.81 10.99 5.27
C MET A 23 14.85 9.95 6.39
N ASP A 24 15.20 8.71 6.04
CA ASP A 24 15.30 7.61 6.98
C ASP A 24 16.37 7.85 8.05
N SER A 25 17.54 8.33 7.65
CA SER A 25 18.64 8.62 8.57
C SER A 25 18.29 9.78 9.51
N VAL A 26 17.57 10.80 9.04
CA VAL A 26 17.06 11.90 9.87
C VAL A 26 16.08 11.38 10.91
N LEU A 27 15.13 10.54 10.49
CA LEU A 27 14.14 9.93 11.39
C LEU A 27 14.78 8.95 12.38
N ASN A 28 15.85 8.25 11.99
CA ASN A 28 16.58 7.32 12.85
C ASN A 28 17.67 8.00 13.71
N LYS A 29 17.75 9.34 13.68
CA LYS A 29 18.77 10.15 14.37
C LYS A 29 20.23 9.77 14.07
N SER A 30 20.48 8.92 13.08
CA SER A 30 21.78 8.37 12.73
C SER A 30 22.52 9.20 11.67
N PHE A 31 21.82 10.10 10.98
CA PHE A 31 22.33 10.85 9.83
C PHE A 31 23.61 11.66 10.11
N LEU A 32 23.79 12.15 11.34
CA LEU A 32 24.80 13.17 11.65
C LEU A 32 25.88 12.75 12.64
N ALA A 33 25.92 11.50 13.11
CA ALA A 33 27.01 11.02 13.97
C ALA A 33 28.41 11.21 13.35
N PHE A 34 28.48 11.34 12.01
CA PHE A 34 29.70 11.60 11.25
C PHE A 34 30.03 13.09 11.04
N LEU A 35 29.03 13.97 10.95
CA LEU A 35 29.20 15.38 10.52
C LEU A 35 29.08 16.37 11.68
N PHE A 36 28.43 16.00 12.78
CA PHE A 36 28.40 16.79 14.00
C PHE A 36 28.55 15.88 15.23
N PRO A 37 29.45 16.19 16.18
CA PRO A 37 29.70 15.39 17.38
C PRO A 37 28.62 15.62 18.47
N PHE A 38 27.35 15.77 18.08
CA PHE A 38 26.25 15.92 19.03
C PHE A 38 25.56 14.57 19.19
N ASP A 39 25.83 13.90 20.32
CA ASP A 39 25.06 12.75 20.73
C ASP A 39 23.67 13.23 21.20
N PRO A 40 22.56 12.84 20.56
CA PRO A 40 21.21 13.23 20.96
C PRO A 40 20.82 12.74 22.36
N ASN A 41 21.60 11.83 22.96
CA ASN A 41 21.43 11.35 24.33
C ASN A 41 22.37 12.04 25.34
N ASP A 42 23.20 13.00 24.93
CA ASP A 42 24.00 13.78 25.87
C ASP A 42 23.09 14.74 26.66
N THR A 43 22.91 14.46 27.94
CA THR A 43 22.06 15.22 28.88
C THR A 43 22.48 16.69 29.08
N LYS A 44 23.56 17.13 28.43
CA LYS A 44 24.14 18.47 28.56
C LYS A 44 23.71 19.47 27.48
N MET A 45 22.89 19.09 26.50
CA MET A 45 22.43 20.03 25.47
C MET A 45 21.57 21.15 26.05
N THR A 46 21.88 22.40 25.69
CA THR A 46 21.01 23.54 26.02
C THR A 46 19.75 23.52 25.15
N TRP A 47 18.65 24.12 25.63
CA TRP A 47 17.39 24.24 24.86
C TRP A 47 17.60 24.88 23.48
N SER A 48 18.50 25.85 23.35
CA SER A 48 18.81 26.51 22.07
C SER A 48 19.51 25.56 21.09
N GLN A 49 20.44 24.72 21.58
CA GLN A 49 21.09 23.69 20.77
C GLN A 49 20.10 22.63 20.31
N TYR A 50 19.18 22.21 21.17
CA TYR A 50 18.13 21.25 20.82
C TYR A 50 17.19 21.79 19.74
N VAL A 51 16.70 23.02 19.89
CA VAL A 51 15.84 23.67 18.88
C VAL A 51 16.59 23.85 17.56
N CYS A 52 17.85 24.27 17.59
CA CYS A 52 18.69 24.37 16.38
C CYS A 52 18.85 23.02 15.68
N TRP A 53 19.11 21.96 16.45
CA TRP A 53 19.21 20.59 15.94
C TRP A 53 17.89 20.12 15.30
N MET A 54 16.75 20.34 15.95
CA MET A 54 15.44 20.00 15.39
C MET A 54 15.14 20.78 14.09
N CYS A 55 15.44 22.08 14.07
CA CYS A 55 15.30 22.90 12.88
C CYS A 55 16.18 22.40 11.73
N LEU A 56 17.45 22.06 12.00
CA LEU A 56 18.36 21.51 11.00
C LEU A 56 17.82 20.19 10.43
N MET A 57 17.44 19.25 11.31
CA MET A 57 16.90 17.95 10.91
C MET A 57 15.61 18.08 10.08
N SER A 58 14.71 18.98 10.50
CA SER A 58 13.49 19.30 9.75
C SER A 58 13.82 19.83 8.35
N ASN A 59 14.76 20.78 8.23
CA ASN A 59 15.17 21.31 6.93
C ASN A 59 15.77 20.22 6.02
N VAL A 60 16.64 19.34 6.56
CA VAL A 60 17.20 18.22 5.78
C VAL A 60 16.10 17.29 5.28
N PHE A 61 15.12 16.96 6.14
CA PHE A 61 13.98 16.14 5.76
C PHE A 61 13.16 16.76 4.62
N TRP A 62 12.84 18.06 4.73
CA TRP A 62 12.07 18.77 3.70
C TRP A 62 12.84 18.90 2.39
N VAL A 63 14.16 19.16 2.43
CA VAL A 63 15.00 19.19 1.22
C VAL A 63 15.04 17.81 0.56
N ALA A 64 15.20 16.74 1.32
CA ALA A 64 15.15 15.38 0.79
C ALA A 64 13.76 15.07 0.16
N LEU A 65 12.68 15.55 0.76
CA LEU A 65 11.32 15.39 0.22
C LEU A 65 11.13 16.15 -1.08
N LEU A 66 11.63 17.38 -1.14
CA LEU A 66 11.63 18.16 -2.38
C LEU A 66 12.44 17.45 -3.47
N MET A 67 13.65 16.96 -3.14
CA MET A 67 14.48 16.19 -4.08
C MET A 67 13.74 14.97 -4.65
N PHE A 68 12.99 14.24 -3.82
CA PHE A 68 12.19 13.10 -4.26
C PHE A 68 11.10 13.50 -5.28
N MET A 69 10.47 14.66 -5.10
CA MET A 69 9.36 15.15 -5.94
C MET A 69 9.80 15.73 -7.30
N LEU A 70 11.09 16.06 -7.44
CA LEU A 70 11.65 16.65 -8.66
C LEU A 70 11.59 15.69 -9.86
N SER A 71 11.72 16.27 -11.06
CA SER A 71 11.89 15.49 -12.29
C SER A 71 13.29 14.85 -12.37
N VAL A 72 13.44 13.80 -13.18
CA VAL A 72 14.74 13.09 -13.36
C VAL A 72 15.84 14.05 -13.81
N ARG A 73 15.53 14.98 -14.73
CA ARG A 73 16.50 15.97 -15.23
C ARG A 73 16.98 16.93 -14.15
N GLN A 74 16.07 17.45 -13.33
CA GLN A 74 16.41 18.32 -12.21
C GLN A 74 17.25 17.59 -11.17
N LEU A 75 16.93 16.32 -10.93
CA LEU A 75 17.64 15.47 -10.00
C LEU A 75 19.08 15.18 -10.47
N LEU A 76 19.27 14.92 -11.77
CA LEU A 76 20.60 14.84 -12.40
C LEU A 76 21.40 16.14 -12.23
N TYR A 77 20.77 17.30 -12.38
CA TYR A 77 21.44 18.60 -12.17
C TYR A 77 21.88 18.77 -10.72
N ILE A 78 21.01 18.48 -9.75
CA ILE A 78 21.36 18.55 -8.32
C ILE A 78 22.51 17.57 -7.99
N TYR A 79 22.41 16.32 -8.43
CA TYR A 79 23.49 15.34 -8.20
C TYR A 79 24.79 15.73 -8.90
N SER A 80 24.75 16.40 -10.04
CA SER A 80 25.97 16.90 -10.69
C SER A 80 26.68 17.98 -9.87
N TYR A 81 25.94 18.81 -9.12
CA TYR A 81 26.54 19.75 -8.17
C TYR A 81 27.19 19.02 -6.99
N PHE A 82 26.53 17.99 -6.45
CA PHE A 82 27.11 17.16 -5.39
C PHE A 82 28.39 16.45 -5.86
N VAL A 83 28.38 15.86 -7.06
CA VAL A 83 29.58 15.25 -7.67
C VAL A 83 30.70 16.26 -7.77
N ASN A 84 30.43 17.48 -8.27
CA ASN A 84 31.44 18.52 -8.36
C ASN A 84 32.02 18.91 -7.00
N ILE A 85 31.19 19.07 -5.97
CA ILE A 85 31.67 19.38 -4.60
C ILE A 85 32.53 18.24 -4.06
N ILE A 86 32.09 16.98 -4.19
CA ILE A 86 32.85 15.80 -3.72
C ILE A 86 34.19 15.69 -4.45
N VAL A 87 34.19 15.84 -5.78
CA VAL A 87 35.39 15.77 -6.61
C VAL A 87 36.37 16.89 -6.22
N LEU A 88 35.89 18.11 -5.93
CA LEU A 88 36.74 19.18 -5.44
C LEU A 88 37.34 18.88 -4.07
N SER A 89 36.55 18.36 -3.13
CA SER A 89 37.05 17.98 -1.80
C SER A 89 38.09 16.85 -1.88
N LEU A 90 37.85 15.83 -2.71
CA LEU A 90 38.78 14.73 -2.93
C LEU A 90 40.06 15.19 -3.64
N SER A 91 39.96 16.05 -4.65
CA SER A 91 41.10 16.63 -5.35
C SER A 91 41.97 17.46 -4.40
N PHE A 92 41.36 18.28 -3.56
CA PHE A 92 42.07 19.06 -2.53
C PHE A 92 42.80 18.15 -1.54
N TYR A 93 42.11 17.15 -0.98
CA TYR A 93 42.71 16.20 -0.05
C TYR A 93 43.89 15.47 -0.69
N TRP A 94 43.73 14.96 -1.91
CA TRP A 94 44.77 14.21 -2.61
C TRP A 94 45.98 15.08 -2.96
N ASN A 95 45.76 16.32 -3.43
CA ASN A 95 46.84 17.26 -3.71
C ASN A 95 47.58 17.72 -2.45
N GLN A 96 46.85 17.91 -1.35
CA GLN A 96 47.44 18.26 -0.06
C GLN A 96 48.31 17.12 0.49
N SER A 97 47.81 15.88 0.48
CA SER A 97 48.59 14.69 0.88
C SER A 97 49.87 14.54 0.04
N PHE A 98 49.75 14.70 -1.29
CA PHE A 98 50.90 14.60 -2.19
C PHE A 98 51.99 15.65 -1.91
N ILE A 99 51.62 16.89 -1.60
CA ILE A 99 52.59 17.95 -1.26
C ILE A 99 53.24 17.70 0.11
N LEU A 100 52.48 17.23 1.09
CA LEU A 100 53.01 16.87 2.42
C LEU A 100 54.01 15.72 2.32
N GLU A 101 53.69 14.67 1.56
CA GLU A 101 54.60 13.53 1.33
C GLU A 101 55.87 13.96 0.58
N ALA A 102 55.76 14.86 -0.40
CA ALA A 102 56.92 15.39 -1.11
C ALA A 102 57.85 16.24 -0.23
N HIS A 103 57.30 16.99 0.72
CA HIS A 103 58.09 17.78 1.67
C HIS A 103 58.81 16.91 2.70
N GLU A 104 58.24 15.76 3.07
CA GLU A 104 58.90 14.78 3.95
C GLU A 104 60.03 14.03 3.24
N GLU A 105 59.86 13.70 1.94
CA GLU A 105 60.86 12.99 1.14
C GLU A 105 62.06 13.87 0.71
N ASP A 106 61.94 15.22 0.71
CA ASP A 106 63.05 16.15 0.45
C ASP A 106 64.21 16.05 1.48
N LYS A 107 64.02 15.35 2.60
CA LYS A 107 65.10 15.06 3.57
C LYS A 107 65.99 13.87 3.17
N ILE A 108 65.62 13.08 2.16
CA ILE A 108 66.39 11.92 1.70
C ILE A 108 66.55 11.99 0.18
N ALA A 109 67.70 12.52 -0.27
CA ALA A 109 68.17 12.64 -1.66
C ALA A 109 67.34 11.88 -2.72
N LEU A 110 66.45 12.60 -3.42
CA LEU A 110 65.41 12.00 -4.24
C LEU A 110 65.32 12.63 -5.64
N GLU A 111 66.19 12.21 -6.55
CA GLU A 111 65.96 12.43 -7.99
C GLU A 111 65.92 11.13 -8.82
N GLU A 112 66.27 9.98 -8.21
CA GLU A 112 66.28 8.67 -8.88
C GLU A 112 65.36 7.60 -8.28
N SER A 113 64.60 7.91 -7.21
CA SER A 113 63.72 6.89 -6.62
C SER A 113 62.54 6.57 -7.55
N VAL A 114 62.38 5.28 -7.86
CA VAL A 114 61.24 4.75 -8.62
C VAL A 114 59.91 5.05 -7.91
N THR A 115 59.94 5.28 -6.59
CA THR A 115 58.79 5.60 -5.75
C THR A 115 58.24 7.00 -6.01
N PHE A 116 59.10 8.01 -6.12
CA PHE A 116 58.67 9.38 -6.41
C PHE A 116 58.05 9.53 -7.79
N LYS A 117 58.70 8.95 -8.81
CA LYS A 117 58.14 8.91 -10.18
C LYS A 117 56.76 8.25 -10.20
N ARG A 118 56.57 7.18 -9.42
CA ARG A 118 55.28 6.48 -9.29
C ARG A 118 54.22 7.38 -8.64
N GLN A 119 54.52 8.09 -7.55
CA GLN A 119 53.59 9.01 -6.89
C GLN A 119 53.18 10.16 -7.82
N VAL A 120 54.13 10.72 -8.60
CA VAL A 120 53.86 11.75 -9.61
C VAL A 120 52.88 11.25 -10.68
N TYR A 121 53.10 10.06 -11.24
CA TYR A 121 52.18 9.47 -12.21
C TYR A 121 50.80 9.15 -11.62
N GLN A 122 50.76 8.68 -10.37
CA GLN A 122 49.51 8.41 -9.67
C GLN A 122 48.72 9.70 -9.44
N ASN A 123 49.34 10.77 -8.94
CA ASN A 123 48.68 12.05 -8.73
C ASN A 123 48.23 12.67 -10.07
N PHE A 124 49.06 12.62 -11.11
CA PHE A 124 48.66 13.10 -12.43
C PHE A 124 47.40 12.38 -12.94
N PHE A 125 47.36 11.04 -12.86
CA PHE A 125 46.21 10.27 -13.32
C PHE A 125 44.95 10.50 -12.49
N THR A 126 45.07 10.58 -11.15
CA THR A 126 43.91 10.85 -10.27
C THR A 126 43.35 12.26 -10.49
N GLN A 127 44.21 13.28 -10.60
CA GLN A 127 43.75 14.64 -10.87
C GLN A 127 43.17 14.80 -12.28
N PHE A 128 43.73 14.12 -13.29
CA PHE A 128 43.14 14.08 -14.62
C PHE A 128 41.74 13.44 -14.61
N LEU A 129 41.58 12.32 -13.89
CA LEU A 129 40.28 11.67 -13.73
C LEU A 129 39.28 12.58 -13.01
N PHE A 130 39.69 13.26 -11.94
CA PHE A 130 38.85 14.22 -11.22
C PHE A 130 38.45 15.41 -12.10
N ALA A 131 39.38 15.98 -12.87
CA ALA A 131 39.09 17.03 -13.84
C ALA A 131 38.08 16.58 -14.91
N TRP A 132 38.22 15.35 -15.41
CA TRP A 132 37.30 14.77 -16.38
C TRP A 132 35.90 14.57 -15.78
N LEU A 133 35.80 14.01 -14.57
CA LEU A 133 34.53 13.82 -13.85
C LEU A 133 33.82 15.16 -13.59
N PHE A 134 34.58 16.17 -13.17
CA PHE A 134 34.06 17.53 -12.95
C PHE A 134 33.51 18.14 -14.23
N TYR A 135 34.25 18.03 -15.34
CA TYR A 135 33.84 18.56 -16.63
C TYR A 135 32.58 17.85 -17.16
N VAL A 136 32.49 16.52 -17.05
CA VAL A 136 31.29 15.76 -17.47
C VAL A 136 30.06 16.21 -16.68
N ALA A 137 30.19 16.38 -15.37
CA ALA A 137 29.11 16.87 -14.52
C ALA A 137 28.72 18.33 -14.84
N TRP A 138 29.69 19.18 -15.20
CA TRP A 138 29.44 20.54 -15.66
C TRP A 138 28.73 20.58 -17.02
N ASP A 139 29.21 19.82 -18.01
CA ASP A 139 28.62 19.76 -19.36
C ASP A 139 27.18 19.21 -19.33
N LEU A 140 26.89 18.25 -18.44
CA LEU A 140 25.54 17.73 -18.26
C LEU A 140 24.52 18.84 -17.94
N ARG A 141 24.88 19.80 -17.10
CA ARG A 141 24.01 20.94 -16.73
C ARG A 141 23.82 21.93 -17.88
N ARG A 142 24.87 22.16 -18.66
CA ARG A 142 24.91 23.09 -19.80
C ARG A 142 24.40 22.48 -21.12
N SER A 143 24.06 21.19 -21.12
CA SER A 143 23.61 20.48 -22.33
C SER A 143 22.31 21.02 -22.96
N THR A 144 21.52 21.79 -22.21
CA THR A 144 20.28 22.43 -22.69
C THR A 144 20.46 23.88 -23.15
N GLU A 145 21.57 24.52 -22.81
CA GLU A 145 21.91 25.86 -23.32
C GLU A 145 22.65 25.71 -24.66
N GLU A 146 22.35 26.55 -25.65
CA GLU A 146 23.09 26.60 -26.91
C GLU A 146 24.51 27.13 -26.68
N CYS A 147 25.39 26.29 -26.12
CA CYS A 147 26.79 26.60 -25.92
C CYS A 147 27.60 26.07 -27.11
N SER A 148 28.28 26.95 -27.82
CA SER A 148 29.18 26.60 -28.93
C SER A 148 30.26 25.61 -28.48
N ASN A 149 30.57 24.60 -29.30
CA ASN A 149 31.59 23.58 -29.01
C ASN A 149 32.97 24.17 -28.65
N THR A 150 33.33 25.34 -29.20
CA THR A 150 34.58 26.04 -28.88
C THR A 150 34.65 26.46 -27.42
N LYS A 151 33.57 27.03 -26.87
CA LYS A 151 33.50 27.42 -25.44
C LYS A 151 33.62 26.20 -24.52
N LYS A 152 32.97 25.09 -24.88
CA LYS A 152 33.06 23.83 -24.11
C LYS A 152 34.50 23.31 -24.05
N THR A 153 35.20 23.34 -25.19
CA THR A 153 36.61 22.93 -25.27
C THR A 153 37.50 23.83 -24.41
N ILE A 154 37.31 25.15 -24.47
CA ILE A 154 38.07 26.11 -23.64
C ILE A 154 37.86 25.81 -22.15
N VAL A 155 36.62 25.67 -21.71
CA VAL A 155 36.30 25.37 -20.30
C VAL A 155 36.89 24.02 -19.88
N GLN A 156 36.79 22.98 -20.73
CA GLN A 156 37.40 21.68 -20.47
C GLN A 156 38.90 21.80 -20.24
N THR A 157 39.62 22.48 -21.15
CA THR A 157 41.08 22.64 -21.02
C THR A 157 41.45 23.43 -19.76
N ALA A 158 40.71 24.50 -19.43
CA ALA A 158 40.95 25.29 -18.24
C ALA A 158 40.71 24.50 -16.94
N ILE A 159 39.69 23.62 -16.88
CA ILE A 159 39.47 22.72 -15.74
C ILE A 159 40.66 21.77 -15.57
N HIS A 160 41.11 21.11 -16.64
CA HIS A 160 42.23 20.16 -16.54
C HIS A 160 43.53 20.86 -16.10
N LEU A 161 43.81 22.05 -16.64
CA LEU A 161 44.96 22.84 -16.23
C LEU A 161 44.88 23.26 -14.75
N SER A 162 43.68 23.62 -14.26
CA SER A 162 43.47 23.98 -12.85
C SER A 162 43.80 22.81 -11.92
N PHE A 163 43.25 21.61 -12.18
CA PHE A 163 43.46 20.43 -11.34
C PHE A 163 44.92 19.94 -11.33
N ILE A 164 45.64 20.11 -12.44
CA ILE A 164 47.05 19.68 -12.59
C ILE A 164 48.04 20.76 -12.09
N SER A 165 47.59 21.99 -11.87
CA SER A 165 48.45 23.11 -11.48
C SER A 165 49.33 22.86 -10.24
N PRO A 166 48.91 22.14 -9.18
CA PRO A 166 49.79 21.87 -8.03
C PRO A 166 51.00 21.02 -8.41
N LEU A 167 50.83 20.06 -9.31
CA LEU A 167 51.91 19.19 -9.80
C LEU A 167 52.93 19.98 -10.62
N VAL A 168 52.46 20.88 -11.47
CA VAL A 168 53.35 21.73 -12.30
C VAL A 168 54.13 22.70 -11.42
N LEU A 169 53.47 23.29 -10.43
CA LEU A 169 54.12 24.23 -9.50
C LEU A 169 55.17 23.55 -8.63
N GLN A 170 54.93 22.32 -8.18
CA GLN A 170 55.94 21.52 -7.49
C GLN A 170 57.17 21.24 -8.36
N GLY A 171 56.97 20.92 -9.65
CA GLY A 171 58.07 20.70 -10.59
C GLY A 171 58.91 21.95 -10.88
N MET A 172 58.32 23.15 -10.72
CA MET A 172 58.99 24.43 -10.97
C MET A 172 59.61 25.05 -9.71
N TYR A 173 59.00 24.86 -8.55
CA TYR A 173 59.37 25.52 -7.29
C TYR A 173 59.42 24.50 -6.15
N ARG A 174 60.60 23.90 -5.92
CA ARG A 174 60.81 22.85 -4.91
C ARG A 174 60.79 23.39 -3.46
N ASP A 175 61.36 24.58 -3.20
CA ASP A 175 61.55 25.14 -1.85
C ASP A 175 60.80 26.47 -1.58
N SER A 176 59.49 26.57 -1.87
CA SER A 176 58.77 27.84 -1.71
C SER A 176 57.51 27.73 -0.84
N LEU A 177 57.26 28.78 -0.03
CA LEU A 177 55.99 28.98 0.70
C LEU A 177 54.77 28.95 -0.23
N TYR A 178 54.95 29.20 -1.53
CA TYR A 178 53.87 29.18 -2.53
C TYR A 178 53.36 27.77 -2.83
N LEU A 179 54.11 26.72 -2.49
CA LEU A 179 53.70 25.33 -2.70
C LEU A 179 52.51 24.94 -1.80
N GLU A 180 52.46 25.45 -0.57
CA GLU A 180 51.34 25.23 0.36
C GLU A 180 50.01 25.83 -0.15
N PHE A 181 50.09 26.92 -0.93
CA PHE A 181 48.92 27.55 -1.55
C PHE A 181 48.46 26.85 -2.85
N SER A 182 49.28 25.95 -3.41
CA SER A 182 49.00 25.35 -4.71
C SER A 182 47.71 24.51 -4.79
N PRO A 183 47.30 23.71 -3.77
CA PRO A 183 46.01 23.01 -3.82
C PRO A 183 44.81 23.97 -3.84
N PHE A 184 44.94 25.16 -3.26
CA PHE A 184 43.89 26.18 -3.28
C PHE A 184 43.75 26.83 -4.66
N LEU A 185 44.88 27.02 -5.38
CA LEU A 185 44.85 27.49 -6.77
C LEU A 185 44.11 26.51 -7.68
N ALA A 186 44.26 25.20 -7.46
CA ALA A 186 43.55 24.19 -8.22
C ALA A 186 42.02 24.25 -8.07
N LEU A 187 41.53 24.75 -6.93
CA LEU A 187 40.11 24.90 -6.63
C LEU A 187 39.48 26.17 -7.22
N LEU A 188 40.26 27.22 -7.47
CA LEU A 188 39.73 28.56 -7.75
C LEU A 188 38.85 28.60 -9.01
N TYR A 189 39.36 28.11 -10.14
CA TYR A 189 38.60 28.15 -11.40
C TYR A 189 37.36 27.24 -11.38
N PRO A 190 37.44 25.97 -10.93
CA PRO A 190 36.26 25.12 -10.75
C PRO A 190 35.21 25.72 -9.80
N ALA A 191 35.63 26.31 -8.68
CA ALA A 191 34.73 26.95 -7.72
C ALA A 191 34.00 28.17 -8.33
N LEU A 192 34.71 28.97 -9.15
CA LEU A 192 34.10 30.08 -9.89
C LEU A 192 33.04 29.59 -10.90
N GLN A 193 33.29 28.47 -11.58
CA GLN A 193 32.28 27.90 -12.50
C GLN A 193 31.02 27.45 -11.75
N ILE A 194 31.17 26.80 -10.59
CA ILE A 194 30.02 26.39 -9.77
C ILE A 194 29.26 27.62 -9.26
N SER A 195 29.95 28.66 -8.78
CA SER A 195 29.29 29.85 -8.22
C SER A 195 28.52 30.62 -9.29
N GLN A 196 29.05 30.72 -10.51
CA GLN A 196 28.34 31.29 -11.66
C GLN A 196 27.09 30.49 -12.01
N ASP A 197 27.18 29.16 -12.08
CA ASP A 197 26.05 28.27 -12.37
C ASP A 197 24.96 28.38 -11.28
N ILE A 198 25.34 28.44 -10.00
CA ILE A 198 24.41 28.59 -8.87
C ILE A 198 23.71 29.95 -8.93
N MET A 199 24.44 31.03 -9.18
CA MET A 199 23.87 32.38 -9.25
C MET A 199 22.86 32.51 -10.40
N HIS A 200 23.15 31.91 -11.55
CA HIS A 200 22.20 31.82 -12.67
C HIS A 200 20.98 30.96 -12.34
N SER A 201 21.16 29.88 -11.57
CA SER A 201 20.06 29.01 -11.15
C SER A 201 19.14 29.69 -10.12
N LEU A 202 19.73 30.45 -9.19
CA LEU A 202 19.00 31.20 -8.15
C LEU A 202 18.13 32.30 -8.74
N SER A 203 18.59 33.02 -9.76
CA SER A 203 17.78 34.07 -10.42
C SER A 203 16.55 33.49 -11.12
N ASN A 204 16.66 32.28 -11.67
CA ASN A 204 15.56 31.58 -12.36
C ASN A 204 14.58 30.88 -11.39
N LEU A 205 14.96 30.71 -10.11
CA LEU A 205 14.22 29.92 -9.14
C LEU A 205 12.83 30.49 -8.82
N CYS A 206 12.73 31.82 -8.65
CA CYS A 206 11.45 32.48 -8.37
C CYS A 206 10.43 32.31 -9.50
N TYR A 207 10.88 32.41 -10.76
CA TYR A 207 10.03 32.19 -11.93
C TYR A 207 9.59 30.72 -12.04
N ALA A 208 10.51 29.79 -11.78
CA ALA A 208 10.23 28.36 -11.79
C ALA A 208 9.18 27.97 -10.72
N PHE A 209 9.32 28.49 -9.49
CA PHE A 209 8.35 28.24 -8.42
C PHE A 209 6.98 28.82 -8.74
N ARG A 210 6.92 30.07 -9.22
CA ARG A 210 5.65 30.71 -9.58
C ARG A 210 4.95 29.97 -10.71
N ARG A 211 5.70 29.51 -11.71
CA ARG A 211 5.19 28.68 -12.81
C ARG A 211 4.66 27.33 -12.30
N LEU A 212 5.43 26.64 -11.46
CA LEU A 212 5.02 25.35 -10.90
C LEU A 212 3.75 25.49 -10.05
N TRP A 213 3.68 26.51 -9.20
CA TRP A 213 2.50 26.80 -8.39
C TRP A 213 1.25 27.01 -9.24
N ASN A 214 1.36 27.79 -10.33
CA ASN A 214 0.25 28.02 -11.25
C ASN A 214 -0.19 26.73 -11.95
N ILE A 215 0.76 25.90 -12.41
CA ILE A 215 0.44 24.62 -13.06
C ILE A 215 -0.28 23.70 -12.08
N VAL A 216 0.24 23.53 -10.86
CA VAL A 216 -0.36 22.69 -9.83
C VAL A 216 -1.76 23.18 -9.48
N LYS A 217 -1.92 24.50 -9.27
CA LYS A 217 -3.22 25.10 -8.96
C LYS A 217 -4.25 24.85 -10.06
N VAL A 218 -3.89 25.09 -11.32
CA VAL A 218 -4.78 24.88 -12.48
C VAL A 218 -5.14 23.39 -12.61
N THR A 219 -4.16 22.50 -12.48
CA THR A 219 -4.37 21.06 -12.59
C THR A 219 -5.29 20.53 -11.49
N ILE A 220 -5.05 20.93 -10.23
CA ILE A 220 -5.91 20.57 -9.09
C ILE A 220 -7.33 21.11 -9.29
N SER A 221 -7.48 22.33 -9.81
CA SER A 221 -8.81 22.89 -10.09
C SER A 221 -9.56 22.17 -11.22
N ALA A 222 -8.84 21.54 -12.15
CA ALA A 222 -9.43 20.87 -13.30
C ALA A 222 -9.78 19.39 -13.04
N ILE A 223 -8.89 18.64 -12.38
CA ILE A 223 -9.01 17.17 -12.22
C ILE A 223 -9.32 16.79 -10.76
N GLY A 224 -9.12 17.70 -9.80
CA GLY A 224 -9.25 17.43 -8.37
C GLY A 224 -7.95 16.91 -7.73
N VAL A 225 -7.94 16.85 -6.39
CA VAL A 225 -6.73 16.51 -5.61
C VAL A 225 -6.37 15.03 -5.70
N ILE A 226 -7.37 14.12 -5.64
CA ILE A 226 -7.12 12.68 -5.60
C ILE A 226 -6.49 12.18 -6.92
N PRO A 227 -7.06 12.48 -8.10
CA PRO A 227 -6.45 12.04 -9.36
C PRO A 227 -5.08 12.68 -9.61
N PHE A 228 -4.89 13.93 -9.16
CA PHE A 228 -3.58 14.56 -9.19
C PHE A 228 -2.56 13.80 -8.34
N LEU A 229 -2.92 13.39 -7.13
CA LEU A 229 -2.03 12.59 -6.27
C LEU A 229 -1.74 11.22 -6.88
N GLU A 230 -2.72 10.56 -7.49
CA GLU A 230 -2.53 9.28 -8.19
C GLU A 230 -1.58 9.42 -9.39
N ASP A 231 -1.74 10.48 -10.18
CA ASP A 231 -0.84 10.81 -11.28
C ASP A 231 0.59 11.05 -10.79
N GLN A 232 0.77 11.84 -9.72
CA GLN A 232 2.09 12.07 -9.14
C GLN A 232 2.70 10.81 -8.53
N TRP A 233 1.88 9.98 -7.89
CA TRP A 233 2.29 8.68 -7.34
C TRP A 233 2.80 7.72 -8.43
N ALA A 234 2.11 7.70 -9.57
CA ALA A 234 2.53 6.93 -10.76
C ALA A 234 3.77 7.54 -11.41
N ARG A 235 3.81 8.87 -11.63
CA ARG A 235 4.94 9.60 -12.24
C ARG A 235 6.27 9.36 -11.51
N LEU A 236 6.22 9.31 -10.18
CA LEU A 236 7.39 9.14 -9.32
C LEU A 236 7.77 7.67 -9.10
N PHE A 237 7.01 6.72 -9.66
CA PHE A 237 7.21 5.28 -9.46
C PHE A 237 7.32 4.91 -7.97
N VAL A 238 6.55 5.58 -7.09
CA VAL A 238 6.73 5.53 -5.63
C VAL A 238 6.83 4.09 -5.09
N PRO A 239 5.95 3.14 -5.48
CA PRO A 239 6.07 1.75 -5.01
C PRO A 239 7.37 1.06 -5.43
N THR A 240 7.89 1.33 -6.63
CA THR A 240 9.15 0.73 -7.10
C THR A 240 10.34 1.33 -6.39
N VAL A 241 10.34 2.65 -6.14
CA VAL A 241 11.39 3.32 -5.37
C VAL A 241 11.42 2.84 -3.93
N LEU A 242 10.27 2.72 -3.27
CA LEU A 242 10.17 2.21 -1.90
C LEU A 242 10.66 0.76 -1.78
N ARG A 243 10.36 -0.10 -2.77
CA ARG A 243 10.89 -1.47 -2.83
C ARG A 243 12.41 -1.48 -3.02
N ALA A 244 12.92 -0.69 -3.95
CA ALA A 244 14.36 -0.58 -4.18
C ALA A 244 15.09 -0.10 -2.92
N PHE A 245 14.56 0.91 -2.24
CA PHE A 245 15.05 1.39 -0.95
C PHE A 245 15.04 0.30 0.12
N CYS A 246 13.93 -0.44 0.26
CA CYS A 246 13.82 -1.53 1.24
C CYS A 246 14.84 -2.65 0.96
N MET A 247 14.97 -3.08 -0.29
CA MET A 247 15.94 -4.12 -0.68
C MET A 247 17.39 -3.67 -0.46
N LEU A 248 17.74 -2.44 -0.85
CA LEU A 248 19.07 -1.89 -0.62
C LEU A 248 19.38 -1.77 0.87
N ARG A 249 18.40 -1.39 1.69
CA ARG A 249 18.54 -1.34 3.14
C ARG A 249 18.77 -2.74 3.74
N ILE A 250 18.02 -3.75 3.30
CA ILE A 250 18.21 -5.14 3.75
C ILE A 250 19.61 -5.63 3.38
N VAL A 251 20.05 -5.41 2.14
CA VAL A 251 21.41 -5.76 1.67
C VAL A 251 22.48 -5.05 2.49
N TYR A 252 22.31 -3.75 2.76
CA TYR A 252 23.23 -2.98 3.60
C TYR A 252 23.33 -3.57 5.02
N GLN A 253 22.20 -3.93 5.63
CA GLN A 253 22.18 -4.52 6.96
C GLN A 253 22.83 -5.91 7.01
N ILE A 254 22.57 -6.74 6.00
CA ILE A 254 23.24 -8.04 5.84
C ILE A 254 24.76 -7.83 5.70
N SER A 255 25.18 -6.84 4.90
CA SER A 255 26.59 -6.53 4.68
C SER A 255 27.30 -6.07 5.96
N LEU A 256 26.66 -5.19 6.74
CA LEU A 256 27.17 -4.75 8.05
C LEU A 256 27.30 -5.93 9.04
N TYR A 257 26.37 -6.87 9.01
CA TYR A 257 26.43 -8.06 9.85
C TYR A 257 27.65 -8.93 9.47
N PHE A 258 27.85 -9.21 8.18
CA PHE A 258 29.04 -9.94 7.72
C PHE A 258 30.34 -9.22 8.06
N TYR A 259 30.37 -7.89 7.93
CA TYR A 259 31.49 -7.07 8.35
C TYR A 259 31.77 -7.22 9.86
N SER A 260 30.74 -7.20 10.70
CA SER A 260 30.89 -7.38 12.15
C SER A 260 31.43 -8.76 12.53
N ILE A 261 31.04 -9.83 11.82
CA ILE A 261 31.59 -11.17 12.02
C ILE A 261 33.08 -11.19 11.67
N TYR A 262 33.46 -10.52 10.58
CA TYR A 262 34.83 -10.55 10.08
C TYR A 262 35.82 -9.76 10.96
N TYR A 263 35.38 -8.64 11.56
CA TYR A 263 36.28 -7.72 12.27
C TYR A 263 36.18 -7.74 13.82
N THR A 264 35.14 -8.34 14.42
CA THR A 264 34.95 -8.32 15.89
C THR A 264 35.33 -9.67 16.54
N THR A 265 36.61 -9.85 16.87
CA THR A 265 37.25 -10.91 17.71
C THR A 265 37.14 -12.40 17.29
N PRO A 266 38.21 -13.21 17.55
CA PRO A 266 38.46 -14.52 16.94
C PRO A 266 37.53 -15.62 17.49
N PRO A 267 37.40 -16.77 16.80
CA PRO A 267 36.61 -17.89 17.29
C PRO A 267 37.07 -18.29 18.70
N PRO A 268 36.15 -18.54 19.66
CA PRO A 268 36.52 -19.19 20.89
C PRO A 268 37.15 -20.54 20.51
N LYS A 269 38.31 -20.81 21.13
CA LYS A 269 39.08 -22.03 20.94
C LYS A 269 38.15 -23.25 20.89
N LEU A 270 38.18 -23.89 19.73
CA LEU A 270 37.96 -25.31 19.46
C LEU A 270 37.54 -26.15 20.68
N LEU A 271 36.24 -26.39 20.83
CA LEU A 271 35.75 -27.67 21.33
C LEU A 271 34.41 -28.01 20.67
N ASN A 272 34.44 -29.11 19.91
CA ASN A 272 33.34 -29.91 19.39
C ASN A 272 32.57 -29.37 18.17
N ALA A 273 33.00 -29.86 17.00
CA ALA A 273 32.40 -29.68 15.66
C ALA A 273 31.00 -30.31 15.48
N THR A 274 30.22 -30.46 16.55
CA THR A 274 28.81 -30.83 16.50
C THR A 274 27.89 -29.65 16.83
N THR A 275 28.41 -28.53 17.34
CA THR A 275 27.64 -27.32 17.68
C THR A 275 27.59 -26.25 16.58
N GLU A 276 28.31 -26.43 15.46
CA GLU A 276 28.31 -25.46 14.35
C GLU A 276 27.00 -25.44 13.56
N PHE A 277 26.21 -26.52 13.58
CA PHE A 277 24.92 -26.57 12.89
C PHE A 277 23.80 -25.92 13.70
N GLU A 278 23.79 -26.08 15.03
CA GLU A 278 22.87 -25.40 15.95
C GLU A 278 23.13 -23.89 16.02
N ASN A 279 24.40 -23.48 16.18
CA ASN A 279 24.77 -22.07 16.17
C ASN A 279 24.43 -21.36 14.84
N ARG A 280 24.42 -22.06 13.70
CA ARG A 280 24.06 -21.46 12.41
C ARG A 280 22.57 -21.12 12.30
N HIS A 281 21.70 -21.96 12.87
CA HIS A 281 20.25 -21.72 12.89
C HIS A 281 19.88 -20.61 13.89
N GLU A 282 20.53 -20.59 15.05
CA GLU A 282 20.39 -19.48 16.01
C GLU A 282 20.88 -18.15 15.41
N ASN A 283 22.02 -18.14 14.72
CA ASN A 283 22.51 -16.94 14.05
C ASN A 283 21.57 -16.47 12.93
N LEU A 284 21.03 -17.37 12.11
CA LEU A 284 20.12 -17.00 11.02
C LEU A 284 18.79 -16.43 11.52
N THR A 285 18.23 -17.01 12.58
CA THR A 285 16.99 -16.51 13.19
C THR A 285 17.20 -15.13 13.81
N VAL A 286 18.32 -14.90 14.50
CA VAL A 286 18.68 -13.59 15.06
C VAL A 286 18.89 -12.55 13.95
N ILE A 287 19.55 -12.90 12.84
CA ILE A 287 19.68 -12.00 11.68
C ILE A 287 18.29 -11.64 11.14
N PHE A 288 17.43 -12.64 10.90
CA PHE A 288 16.10 -12.42 10.35
C PHE A 288 15.24 -11.52 11.26
N GLN A 289 15.26 -11.77 12.57
CA GLN A 289 14.56 -10.93 13.55
C GLN A 289 15.09 -9.49 13.53
N ASN A 290 16.40 -9.30 13.49
CA ASN A 290 17.02 -7.98 13.40
C ASN A 290 16.67 -7.25 12.10
N LEU A 291 16.64 -7.94 10.96
CA LEU A 291 16.22 -7.37 9.68
C LEU A 291 14.77 -6.91 9.73
N LEU A 292 13.86 -7.72 10.27
CA LEU A 292 12.44 -7.37 10.41
C LEU A 292 12.25 -6.16 11.33
N VAL A 293 12.90 -6.15 12.49
CA VAL A 293 12.79 -5.05 13.47
C VAL A 293 13.33 -3.74 12.91
N ARG A 294 14.47 -3.78 12.22
CA ARG A 294 15.06 -2.59 11.58
C ARG A 294 14.29 -2.16 10.33
N SER A 295 13.53 -3.03 9.68
CA SER A 295 12.69 -2.67 8.52
C SER A 295 11.42 -1.89 8.88
N CYS A 296 11.10 -1.78 10.18
CA CYS A 296 9.95 -1.04 10.68
C CYS A 296 10.32 0.02 11.72
N GLU A 297 11.58 0.47 11.72
CA GLU A 297 12.10 1.43 12.69
C GLU A 297 11.60 2.86 12.45
N THR A 298 11.65 3.31 11.21
CA THR A 298 11.17 4.64 10.81
C THR A 298 9.91 4.53 9.95
N SER A 299 9.15 5.61 9.83
CA SER A 299 7.98 5.67 8.96
C SER A 299 8.33 5.40 7.49
N VAL A 300 9.50 5.82 7.01
CA VAL A 300 9.98 5.56 5.64
C VAL A 300 10.32 4.09 5.45
N SER A 301 10.98 3.47 6.43
CA SER A 301 11.27 2.03 6.44
C SER A 301 10.01 1.17 6.40
N MET A 302 9.02 1.55 7.20
CA MET A 302 7.71 0.91 7.24
C MET A 302 7.02 1.00 5.88
N LEU A 303 7.03 2.16 5.21
CA LEU A 303 6.47 2.30 3.85
C LEU A 303 7.23 1.45 2.82
N GLY A 304 8.56 1.31 2.96
CA GLY A 304 9.37 0.38 2.18
C GLY A 304 8.92 -1.07 2.35
N MET A 305 8.73 -1.51 3.60
CA MET A 305 8.22 -2.85 3.92
C MET A 305 6.81 -3.05 3.38
N THR A 306 5.92 -2.08 3.56
CA THR A 306 4.55 -2.08 3.00
C THR A 306 4.58 -2.33 1.50
N SER A 307 5.46 -1.66 0.76
CA SER A 307 5.54 -1.82 -0.68
C SER A 307 6.04 -3.21 -1.09
N CYS A 308 6.93 -3.82 -0.31
CA CYS A 308 7.34 -5.21 -0.50
C CYS A 308 6.18 -6.18 -0.21
N ILE A 309 5.48 -6.02 0.91
CA ILE A 309 4.31 -6.84 1.29
C ILE A 309 3.23 -6.73 0.22
N SER A 310 2.95 -5.52 -0.27
CA SER A 310 2.00 -5.24 -1.35
C SER A 310 2.31 -6.03 -2.62
N PHE A 311 3.59 -6.09 -3.01
CA PHE A 311 4.03 -6.86 -4.18
C PHE A 311 3.80 -8.36 -3.98
N PHE A 312 4.22 -8.92 -2.84
CA PHE A 312 3.99 -10.34 -2.54
C PHE A 312 2.50 -10.67 -2.45
N ALA A 313 1.71 -9.86 -1.75
CA ALA A 313 0.27 -10.03 -1.62
C ALA A 313 -0.45 -9.94 -2.97
N HIS A 314 0.04 -9.12 -3.91
CA HIS A 314 -0.49 -9.07 -5.27
C HIS A 314 -0.33 -10.42 -5.98
N TYR A 315 0.85 -11.04 -5.94
CA TYR A 315 1.05 -12.36 -6.56
C TYR A 315 0.31 -13.48 -5.84
N VAL A 316 0.24 -13.44 -4.50
CA VAL A 316 -0.59 -14.40 -3.75
C VAL A 316 -2.05 -14.25 -4.17
N GLY A 317 -2.57 -13.02 -4.25
CA GLY A 317 -3.93 -12.74 -4.72
C GLY A 317 -4.18 -13.22 -6.14
N LEU A 318 -3.26 -12.94 -7.08
CA LEU A 318 -3.34 -13.46 -8.45
C LEU A 318 -3.29 -14.98 -8.50
N PHE A 319 -2.48 -15.63 -7.68
CA PHE A 319 -2.45 -17.09 -7.58
C PHE A 319 -3.78 -17.64 -7.08
N MET A 320 -4.38 -17.03 -6.06
CA MET A 320 -5.70 -17.42 -5.55
C MET A 320 -6.80 -17.18 -6.60
N ALA A 321 -6.78 -16.04 -7.30
CA ALA A 321 -7.72 -15.71 -8.36
C ALA A 321 -7.60 -16.69 -9.55
N PHE A 322 -6.36 -16.96 -9.95
CA PHE A 322 -6.04 -17.99 -10.94
C PHE A 322 -6.51 -19.35 -10.47
N TRP A 323 -6.33 -19.73 -9.20
CA TRP A 323 -6.79 -21.01 -8.68
C TRP A 323 -8.30 -21.16 -8.78
N VAL A 324 -9.08 -20.14 -8.46
CA VAL A 324 -10.55 -20.22 -8.53
C VAL A 324 -11.04 -20.10 -9.99
N GLY A 325 -10.30 -19.39 -10.85
CA GLY A 325 -10.65 -19.14 -12.24
C GLY A 325 -11.46 -17.85 -12.41
N SER A 326 -11.10 -16.80 -11.67
CA SER A 326 -11.67 -15.46 -11.84
C SER A 326 -11.01 -14.75 -13.02
N ASP A 327 -11.81 -14.28 -13.98
CA ASP A 327 -11.34 -13.52 -15.14
C ASP A 327 -11.60 -12.00 -15.02
N THR A 328 -12.11 -11.55 -13.88
CA THR A 328 -12.47 -10.16 -13.59
C THR A 328 -11.22 -9.28 -13.40
N GLU A 329 -11.03 -8.29 -14.28
CA GLU A 329 -9.92 -7.33 -14.17
C GLU A 329 -10.05 -6.39 -12.96
N GLU A 330 -11.27 -6.15 -12.49
CA GLU A 330 -11.58 -5.28 -11.33
C GLU A 330 -11.06 -5.84 -10.00
N ASP A 331 -10.80 -7.15 -9.90
CA ASP A 331 -10.34 -7.80 -8.66
C ASP A 331 -8.82 -7.70 -8.43
N ARG A 332 -8.05 -7.10 -9.35
CA ARG A 332 -6.57 -7.09 -9.29
C ARG A 332 -5.95 -6.15 -8.25
N GLY A 333 -6.76 -5.50 -7.41
CA GLY A 333 -6.36 -4.60 -6.31
C GLY A 333 -5.73 -5.29 -5.09
N TYR A 334 -5.42 -6.60 -5.13
CA TYR A 334 -4.90 -7.36 -3.97
C TYR A 334 -3.71 -6.68 -3.27
N GLY A 335 -2.77 -6.14 -4.05
CA GLY A 335 -1.59 -5.48 -3.51
C GLY A 335 -1.90 -4.16 -2.80
N THR A 336 -2.82 -3.35 -3.33
CA THR A 336 -3.16 -2.05 -2.74
C THR A 336 -3.94 -2.24 -1.44
N VAL A 337 -4.89 -3.16 -1.40
CA VAL A 337 -5.63 -3.52 -0.18
C VAL A 337 -4.68 -4.02 0.91
N ALA A 338 -3.75 -4.92 0.56
CA ALA A 338 -2.74 -5.42 1.49
C ALA A 338 -1.83 -4.30 2.02
N ALA A 339 -1.41 -3.37 1.16
CA ALA A 339 -0.60 -2.22 1.56
C ALA A 339 -1.33 -1.35 2.60
N ILE A 340 -2.59 -1.01 2.33
CA ILE A 340 -3.42 -0.19 3.20
C ILE A 340 -3.63 -0.87 4.55
N LEU A 341 -3.99 -2.17 4.55
CA LEU A 341 -4.18 -2.95 5.77
C LEU A 341 -2.91 -2.98 6.64
N PHE A 342 -1.75 -3.26 6.04
CA PHE A 342 -0.49 -3.32 6.80
C PHE A 342 -0.09 -1.96 7.38
N VAL A 343 -0.27 -0.85 6.64
CA VAL A 343 -0.01 0.50 7.15
C VAL A 343 -0.95 0.86 8.29
N ILE A 344 -2.25 0.59 8.15
CA ILE A 344 -3.23 0.87 9.20
C ILE A 344 -2.88 0.10 10.48
N LEU A 345 -2.57 -1.20 10.39
CA LEU A 345 -2.18 -2.02 11.54
C LEU A 345 -0.88 -1.51 12.18
N SER A 346 0.11 -1.13 11.38
CA SER A 346 1.39 -0.62 11.87
C SER A 346 1.24 0.73 12.59
N LEU A 347 0.42 1.64 12.06
CA LEU A 347 0.10 2.92 12.69
C LEU A 347 -0.75 2.76 13.96
N GLN A 348 -1.76 1.89 13.94
CA GLN A 348 -2.65 1.64 15.08
C GLN A 348 -1.90 1.05 16.29
N THR A 349 -0.86 0.27 16.02
CA THR A 349 -0.02 -0.35 17.05
C THR A 349 1.18 0.50 17.46
N GLY A 350 1.43 1.62 16.78
CA GLY A 350 2.57 2.50 17.07
C GLY A 350 3.92 1.83 16.81
N LEU A 351 4.00 0.96 15.80
CA LEU A 351 5.13 0.04 15.58
C LEU A 351 6.51 0.74 15.55
N THR A 352 6.59 1.92 14.93
CA THR A 352 7.83 2.70 14.78
C THR A 352 8.33 3.32 16.09
N GLY A 353 7.44 3.54 17.07
CA GLY A 353 7.79 4.16 18.35
C GLY A 353 8.18 3.18 19.46
N LEU A 354 8.17 1.87 19.19
CA LEU A 354 8.46 0.84 20.18
C LEU A 354 9.95 0.48 20.22
N ASP A 355 10.41 0.06 21.40
CA ASP A 355 11.72 -0.56 21.60
C ASP A 355 11.90 -1.79 20.68
N PRO A 356 13.11 -2.09 20.19
CA PRO A 356 13.37 -3.18 19.24
C PRO A 356 12.77 -4.55 19.63
N GLU A 357 12.87 -4.93 20.90
CA GLU A 357 12.36 -6.22 21.41
C GLU A 357 10.83 -6.30 21.37
N LYS A 358 10.15 -5.23 21.82
CA LYS A 358 8.68 -5.13 21.80
C LYS A 358 8.15 -5.01 20.36
N ARG A 359 8.93 -4.38 19.48
CA ARG A 359 8.60 -4.20 18.06
C ARG A 359 8.47 -5.54 17.33
N LEU A 360 9.37 -6.50 17.57
CA LEU A 360 9.30 -7.83 16.96
C LEU A 360 7.98 -8.54 17.32
N VAL A 361 7.65 -8.56 18.62
CA VAL A 361 6.41 -9.18 19.12
C VAL A 361 5.18 -8.51 18.51
N ARG A 362 5.18 -7.17 18.41
CA ARG A 362 4.06 -6.42 17.83
C ARG A 362 3.95 -6.63 16.32
N LEU A 363 5.06 -6.71 15.60
CA LEU A 363 5.11 -6.99 14.17
C LEU A 363 4.51 -8.37 13.87
N TYR A 364 4.92 -9.39 14.61
CA TYR A 364 4.34 -10.73 14.52
C TYR A 364 2.83 -10.72 14.76
N ARG A 365 2.37 -10.04 15.82
CA ARG A 365 0.94 -9.88 16.13
C ARG A 365 0.17 -9.18 15.00
N ASN A 366 0.78 -8.17 14.37
CA ASN A 366 0.21 -7.47 13.22
C ASN A 366 0.14 -8.37 11.99
N PHE A 367 1.16 -9.20 11.74
CA PHE A 367 1.17 -10.13 10.61
C PHE A 367 0.08 -11.20 10.71
N ALA A 368 -0.20 -11.72 11.92
CA ALA A 368 -1.30 -12.65 12.12
C ALA A 368 -2.67 -12.00 11.87
N LEU A 369 -2.89 -10.76 12.36
CA LEU A 369 -4.12 -10.00 12.06
C LEU A 369 -4.22 -9.65 10.56
N PHE A 370 -3.11 -9.23 9.95
CA PHE A 370 -3.02 -8.97 8.52
C PHE A 370 -3.38 -10.21 7.70
N SER A 371 -2.86 -11.38 8.07
CA SER A 371 -3.19 -12.64 7.42
C SER A 371 -4.68 -12.97 7.53
N ALA A 372 -5.29 -12.81 8.71
CA ALA A 372 -6.72 -13.03 8.88
C ALA A 372 -7.56 -12.04 8.03
N ALA A 373 -7.20 -10.76 8.03
CA ALA A 373 -7.89 -9.73 7.24
C ALA A 373 -7.74 -9.97 5.72
N PHE A 374 -6.58 -10.42 5.26
CA PHE A 374 -6.37 -10.76 3.85
C PHE A 374 -7.27 -11.92 3.41
N LEU A 375 -7.55 -12.89 4.28
CA LEU A 375 -8.46 -14.00 3.96
C LEU A 375 -9.92 -13.56 3.85
N HIS A 376 -10.36 -12.54 4.60
CA HIS A 376 -11.68 -11.91 4.37
C HIS A 376 -11.78 -11.34 2.95
N PHE A 377 -10.70 -10.74 2.44
CA PHE A 377 -10.67 -10.26 1.06
C PHE A 377 -10.75 -11.42 0.05
N VAL A 378 -10.04 -12.53 0.31
CA VAL A 378 -10.14 -13.74 -0.53
C VAL A 378 -11.54 -14.36 -0.48
N HIS A 379 -12.20 -14.36 0.68
CA HIS A 379 -13.60 -14.81 0.80
C HIS A 379 -14.55 -13.98 -0.06
N ASN A 380 -14.42 -12.65 -0.07
CA ASN A 380 -15.27 -11.79 -0.91
C ASN A 380 -15.19 -12.18 -2.39
N MET A 381 -13.97 -12.44 -2.90
CA MET A 381 -13.75 -12.92 -4.26
C MET A 381 -14.42 -14.28 -4.50
N VAL A 382 -14.20 -15.25 -3.60
CA VAL A 382 -14.78 -16.59 -3.73
C VAL A 382 -16.31 -16.55 -3.66
N ASN A 383 -16.89 -15.70 -2.82
CA ASN A 383 -18.33 -15.55 -2.68
C ASN A 383 -18.99 -15.06 -3.98
N GLN A 384 -18.40 -14.08 -4.67
CA GLN A 384 -18.90 -13.65 -5.98
C GLN A 384 -18.89 -14.80 -6.99
N ILE A 385 -17.82 -15.59 -7.00
CA ILE A 385 -17.70 -16.73 -7.91
C ILE A 385 -18.70 -17.83 -7.56
N LEU A 386 -18.90 -18.14 -6.28
CA LEU A 386 -19.91 -19.11 -5.84
C LEU A 386 -21.31 -18.73 -6.31
N LEU A 387 -21.70 -17.45 -6.15
CA LEU A 387 -22.99 -16.93 -6.60
C LEU A 387 -23.13 -17.00 -8.13
N SER A 388 -22.07 -16.68 -8.88
CA SER A 388 -22.07 -16.79 -10.35
C SER A 388 -22.14 -18.24 -10.85
N LEU A 389 -21.47 -19.17 -10.17
CA LEU A 389 -21.48 -20.61 -10.49
C LEU A 389 -22.85 -21.22 -10.21
N SER A 390 -23.49 -20.82 -9.11
CA SER A 390 -24.84 -21.28 -8.80
C SER A 390 -25.89 -20.72 -9.77
N ALA A 391 -25.71 -19.49 -10.25
CA ALA A 391 -26.64 -18.88 -11.21
C ALA A 391 -26.49 -19.46 -12.63
N SER A 392 -25.27 -19.76 -13.06
CA SER A 392 -24.99 -20.22 -14.44
C SER A 392 -25.34 -21.69 -14.71
N ARG A 393 -25.77 -22.46 -13.71
CA ARG A 393 -26.03 -23.93 -13.77
C ARG A 393 -24.93 -24.73 -14.49
N ASN A 394 -23.69 -24.23 -14.50
CA ASN A 394 -22.59 -24.85 -15.25
C ASN A 394 -22.08 -26.09 -14.51
N MET A 395 -22.52 -27.29 -14.93
CA MET A 395 -22.22 -28.60 -14.30
C MET A 395 -20.73 -29.03 -14.35
N SER A 396 -19.81 -28.16 -14.76
CA SER A 396 -18.38 -28.47 -14.79
C SER A 396 -17.84 -28.73 -13.37
N LYS A 397 -17.68 -30.01 -13.03
CA LYS A 397 -17.16 -30.46 -11.72
C LYS A 397 -15.83 -29.79 -11.36
N ARG A 398 -14.98 -29.48 -12.34
CA ARG A 398 -13.68 -28.82 -12.12
C ARG A 398 -13.84 -27.39 -11.59
N LYS A 399 -14.81 -26.61 -12.10
CA LYS A 399 -15.05 -25.24 -11.65
C LYS A 399 -15.58 -25.23 -10.21
N HIS A 400 -16.56 -26.09 -9.93
CA HIS A 400 -17.10 -26.25 -8.57
C HIS A 400 -16.04 -26.75 -7.58
N PHE A 401 -15.22 -27.75 -7.96
CA PHE A 401 -14.15 -28.27 -7.11
C PHE A 401 -13.14 -27.17 -6.73
N ARG A 402 -12.72 -26.34 -7.69
CA ARG A 402 -11.75 -25.25 -7.43
C ARG A 402 -12.29 -24.23 -6.42
N ALA A 403 -13.55 -23.82 -6.55
CA ALA A 403 -14.19 -22.90 -5.62
C ALA A 403 -14.37 -23.53 -4.22
N LEU A 404 -14.88 -24.77 -4.15
CA LEU A 404 -15.07 -25.48 -2.89
C LEU A 404 -13.74 -25.78 -2.17
N ALA A 405 -12.68 -26.10 -2.91
CA ALA A 405 -11.34 -26.27 -2.36
C ALA A 405 -10.81 -24.98 -1.73
N MET A 406 -11.07 -23.81 -2.35
CA MET A 406 -10.72 -22.52 -1.77
C MET A 406 -11.53 -22.24 -0.50
N CYS A 407 -12.82 -22.57 -0.45
CA CYS A 407 -13.62 -22.48 0.77
C CYS A 407 -13.07 -23.38 1.89
N ALA A 408 -12.65 -24.60 1.57
CA ALA A 408 -12.03 -25.49 2.53
C ALA A 408 -10.72 -24.90 3.10
N PHE A 409 -9.88 -24.30 2.25
CA PHE A 409 -8.70 -23.56 2.68
C PHE A 409 -9.04 -22.39 3.62
N LEU A 410 -10.06 -21.60 3.28
CA LEU A 410 -10.55 -20.47 4.10
C LEU A 410 -11.12 -20.88 5.46
N ILE A 411 -11.41 -22.18 5.69
CA ILE A 411 -11.82 -22.71 6.99
C ILE A 411 -10.62 -23.33 7.72
N ILE A 412 -9.86 -24.19 7.04
CA ILE A 412 -8.76 -24.94 7.65
C ILE A 412 -7.64 -24.01 8.10
N TYR A 413 -7.24 -23.05 7.27
CA TYR A 413 -6.12 -22.16 7.61
C TYR A 413 -6.40 -21.32 8.87
N PRO A 414 -7.56 -20.62 9.02
CA PRO A 414 -7.86 -19.91 10.25
C PRO A 414 -7.94 -20.82 11.47
N ILE A 415 -8.48 -22.04 11.36
CA ILE A 415 -8.50 -23.00 12.49
C ILE A 415 -7.07 -23.34 12.91
N CYS A 416 -6.20 -23.69 11.97
CA CYS A 416 -4.78 -23.97 12.25
C CYS A 416 -4.09 -22.76 12.89
N LEU A 417 -4.28 -21.56 12.33
CA LEU A 417 -3.74 -20.32 12.88
C LEU A 417 -4.21 -20.11 14.33
N MET A 418 -5.50 -20.28 14.59
CA MET A 418 -6.06 -20.09 15.92
C MET A 418 -5.51 -21.11 16.93
N THR A 419 -5.44 -22.39 16.56
CA THR A 419 -4.87 -23.42 17.45
C THR A 419 -3.41 -23.12 17.81
N TYR A 420 -2.61 -22.67 16.84
CA TYR A 420 -1.22 -22.27 17.06
C TYR A 420 -1.13 -21.05 17.99
N LEU A 421 -1.97 -20.02 17.78
CA LEU A 421 -1.94 -18.80 18.58
C LEU A 421 -2.37 -19.04 20.04
N TRP A 422 -3.38 -19.88 20.28
CA TRP A 422 -3.85 -20.22 21.64
C TRP A 422 -2.88 -21.12 22.40
N HIS A 423 -2.15 -21.99 21.70
CA HIS A 423 -1.15 -22.84 22.36
C HIS A 423 0.06 -22.02 22.84
N ASN A 424 0.49 -21.04 22.06
CA ASN A 424 1.76 -20.32 22.29
C ASN A 424 1.61 -19.01 23.05
N HIS A 425 0.38 -18.48 23.21
CA HIS A 425 0.14 -17.19 23.83
C HIS A 425 -0.92 -17.27 24.92
N SER A 426 -0.67 -16.51 25.99
CA SER A 426 -1.67 -16.29 27.04
C SER A 426 -2.83 -15.42 26.53
N VAL A 427 -3.95 -15.51 27.24
CA VAL A 427 -5.15 -14.73 26.95
C VAL A 427 -4.82 -13.25 27.02
N SER A 428 -4.95 -12.57 25.89
CA SER A 428 -4.72 -11.14 25.75
C SER A 428 -5.79 -10.53 24.83
N PRO A 429 -6.08 -9.22 24.93
CA PRO A 429 -7.09 -8.59 24.08
C PRO A 429 -6.77 -8.72 22.58
N TRP A 430 -5.49 -8.70 22.22
CA TRP A 430 -5.05 -8.96 20.84
C TRP A 430 -5.43 -10.37 20.35
N LEU A 431 -5.19 -11.41 21.17
CA LEU A 431 -5.55 -12.78 20.82
C LEU A 431 -7.08 -12.91 20.66
N LEU A 432 -7.85 -12.25 21.53
CA LEU A 432 -9.32 -12.18 21.43
C LEU A 432 -9.83 -11.44 20.19
N SER A 433 -9.08 -10.46 19.68
CA SER A 433 -9.41 -9.82 18.40
C SER A 433 -9.10 -10.74 17.23
N ALA A 434 -7.95 -11.44 17.25
CA ALA A 434 -7.57 -12.40 16.22
C ALA A 434 -8.53 -13.60 16.16
N THR A 435 -9.02 -14.08 17.30
CA THR A 435 -10.08 -15.10 17.36
C THR A 435 -11.37 -14.62 16.71
N ALA A 436 -11.83 -13.42 17.08
CA ALA A 436 -13.08 -12.87 16.57
C ALA A 436 -13.06 -12.73 15.05
N PHE A 437 -11.99 -12.14 14.48
CA PHE A 437 -11.84 -12.02 13.03
C PHE A 437 -11.77 -13.38 12.31
N SER A 438 -11.11 -14.37 12.91
CA SER A 438 -10.98 -15.71 12.31
C SER A 438 -12.30 -16.48 12.35
N ILE A 439 -13.05 -16.39 13.46
CA ILE A 439 -14.37 -17.02 13.59
C ILE A 439 -15.38 -16.33 12.67
N GLU A 440 -15.35 -15.00 12.58
CA GLU A 440 -16.19 -14.23 11.65
C GLU A 440 -15.99 -14.71 10.21
N LEU A 441 -14.73 -14.90 9.78
CA LEU A 441 -14.42 -15.46 8.46
C LEU A 441 -15.00 -16.85 8.26
N ILE A 442 -14.82 -17.76 9.23
CA ILE A 442 -15.33 -19.13 9.12
C ILE A 442 -16.86 -19.11 8.96
N ILE A 443 -17.56 -18.30 9.75
CA ILE A 443 -19.02 -18.17 9.66
C ILE A 443 -19.44 -17.59 8.31
N LYS A 444 -18.75 -16.56 7.81
CA LYS A 444 -18.97 -16.01 6.47
C LYS A 444 -18.84 -17.06 5.37
N VAL A 445 -17.79 -17.89 5.42
CA VAL A 445 -17.60 -18.98 4.45
C VAL A 445 -18.69 -20.03 4.57
N LEU A 446 -19.09 -20.41 5.79
CA LEU A 446 -20.18 -21.38 6.01
C LEU A 446 -21.53 -20.86 5.49
N VAL A 447 -21.85 -19.59 5.72
CA VAL A 447 -23.06 -18.94 5.19
C VAL A 447 -23.05 -18.96 3.66
N SER A 448 -21.95 -18.58 3.02
CA SER A 448 -21.78 -18.65 1.57
C SER A 448 -21.96 -20.08 1.03
N LEU A 449 -21.37 -21.08 1.70
CA LEU A 449 -21.51 -22.50 1.32
C LEU A 449 -22.94 -23.01 1.48
N MET A 450 -23.65 -22.60 2.54
CA MET A 450 -25.05 -22.98 2.75
C MET A 450 -25.95 -22.40 1.65
N VAL A 451 -25.78 -21.11 1.32
CA VAL A 451 -26.52 -20.46 0.24
C VAL A 451 -26.22 -21.11 -1.11
N TYR A 452 -24.94 -21.35 -1.41
CA TYR A 452 -24.51 -22.05 -2.61
C TYR A 452 -25.13 -23.46 -2.69
N THR A 453 -25.14 -24.21 -1.59
CA THR A 453 -25.73 -25.55 -1.54
C THR A 453 -27.23 -25.51 -1.80
N LEU A 454 -27.95 -24.54 -1.24
CA LEU A 454 -29.38 -24.35 -1.51
C LEU A 454 -29.66 -24.08 -2.99
N PHE A 455 -28.85 -23.23 -3.64
CA PHE A 455 -29.01 -22.97 -5.07
C PHE A 455 -28.66 -24.18 -5.95
N ILE A 456 -27.66 -24.98 -5.57
CA ILE A 456 -27.37 -26.23 -6.28
C ILE A 456 -28.52 -27.22 -6.11
N ILE A 457 -29.08 -27.35 -4.91
CA ILE A 457 -30.26 -28.21 -4.67
C ILE A 457 -31.44 -27.74 -5.52
N ASP A 458 -31.70 -26.43 -5.57
CA ASP A 458 -32.76 -25.85 -6.41
C ASP A 458 -32.52 -26.12 -7.90
N ALA A 459 -31.26 -26.02 -8.36
CA ALA A 459 -30.91 -26.31 -9.75
C ALA A 459 -31.17 -27.76 -10.18
N TYR A 460 -31.11 -28.73 -9.26
CA TYR A 460 -31.43 -30.13 -9.53
C TYR A 460 -32.92 -30.47 -9.36
N ARG A 461 -33.73 -29.57 -8.77
CA ARG A 461 -35.16 -29.80 -8.59
C ARG A 461 -35.94 -29.43 -9.85
N GLU A 462 -36.86 -30.31 -10.26
CA GLU A 462 -37.76 -30.05 -11.38
C GLU A 462 -38.89 -29.07 -10.97
N THR A 463 -39.44 -29.25 -9.76
CA THR A 463 -40.51 -28.42 -9.19
C THR A 463 -39.98 -27.14 -8.54
N PHE A 464 -40.69 -26.02 -8.67
CA PHE A 464 -40.34 -24.76 -8.00
C PHE A 464 -40.35 -24.87 -6.48
N TRP A 465 -39.29 -24.37 -5.84
CA TRP A 465 -39.15 -24.39 -4.40
C TRP A 465 -39.63 -23.08 -3.77
N GLU A 466 -40.91 -23.02 -3.43
CA GLU A 466 -41.55 -21.83 -2.84
C GLU A 466 -40.85 -21.27 -1.59
N LYS A 467 -40.24 -22.13 -0.75
CA LYS A 467 -39.61 -21.72 0.52
C LYS A 467 -38.13 -21.35 0.40
N LEU A 468 -37.53 -21.43 -0.79
CA LEU A 468 -36.10 -21.19 -1.00
C LEU A 468 -35.67 -19.80 -0.48
N ASP A 469 -36.40 -18.74 -0.82
CA ASP A 469 -36.05 -17.38 -0.42
C ASP A 469 -36.19 -17.15 1.09
N ASP A 470 -37.12 -17.87 1.73
CA ASP A 470 -37.25 -17.84 3.18
C ASP A 470 -36.02 -18.48 3.83
N TYR A 471 -35.55 -19.63 3.33
CA TYR A 471 -34.31 -20.26 3.81
C TYR A 471 -33.06 -19.40 3.58
N ILE A 472 -32.91 -18.85 2.37
CA ILE A 472 -31.79 -17.95 2.05
C ILE A 472 -31.79 -16.78 3.03
N TYR A 473 -32.94 -16.13 3.22
CA TYR A 473 -33.05 -15.03 4.18
C TYR A 473 -32.69 -15.46 5.60
N TYR A 474 -33.17 -16.60 6.10
CA TYR A 474 -32.85 -17.03 7.46
C TYR A 474 -31.35 -17.23 7.62
N ILE A 475 -30.70 -17.89 6.67
CA ILE A 475 -29.25 -18.15 6.69
C ILE A 475 -28.47 -16.83 6.61
N THR A 476 -28.78 -15.95 5.66
CA THR A 476 -28.08 -14.67 5.51
C THR A 476 -28.33 -13.73 6.69
N SER A 477 -29.55 -13.69 7.21
CA SER A 477 -29.91 -12.86 8.36
C SER A 477 -29.23 -13.34 9.64
N THR A 478 -29.17 -14.66 9.88
CA THR A 478 -28.41 -15.24 10.98
C THR A 478 -26.91 -14.93 10.84
N GLY A 479 -26.34 -15.06 9.64
CA GLY A 479 -24.96 -14.68 9.35
C GLY A 479 -24.67 -13.21 9.71
N SER A 480 -25.43 -12.28 9.15
CA SER A 480 -25.28 -10.85 9.42
C SER A 480 -25.55 -10.48 10.88
N THR A 481 -26.41 -11.21 11.59
CA THR A 481 -26.64 -11.00 13.03
C THR A 481 -25.40 -11.39 13.84
N ILE A 482 -24.78 -12.52 13.49
CA ILE A 482 -23.56 -12.97 14.17
C ILE A 482 -22.39 -12.01 13.89
N GLU A 483 -22.24 -11.55 12.66
CA GLU A 483 -21.26 -10.51 12.29
C GLU A 483 -21.44 -9.24 13.14
N PHE A 484 -22.68 -8.77 13.29
CA PHE A 484 -23.00 -7.62 14.12
C PHE A 484 -22.61 -7.84 15.60
N LEU A 485 -22.86 -9.03 16.15
CA LEU A 485 -22.46 -9.39 17.51
C LEU A 485 -20.93 -9.39 17.69
N PHE A 486 -20.18 -9.93 16.72
CA PHE A 486 -18.71 -9.85 16.73
C PHE A 486 -18.21 -8.41 16.57
N GLY A 487 -18.89 -7.59 15.76
CA GLY A 487 -18.62 -6.17 15.63
C GLY A 487 -18.73 -5.44 16.97
N ILE A 488 -19.77 -5.71 17.75
CA ILE A 488 -19.95 -5.19 19.12
C ILE A 488 -18.85 -5.71 20.05
N PHE A 489 -18.54 -7.01 20.02
CA PHE A 489 -17.49 -7.61 20.83
C PHE A 489 -16.13 -6.96 20.58
N ILE A 490 -15.74 -6.79 19.31
CA ILE A 490 -14.49 -6.14 18.92
C ILE A 490 -14.49 -4.67 19.35
N PHE A 491 -15.62 -3.96 19.25
CA PHE A 491 -15.70 -2.57 19.68
C PHE A 491 -15.42 -2.41 21.18
N PHE A 492 -16.01 -3.24 22.04
CA PHE A 492 -15.73 -3.21 23.47
C PHE A 492 -14.30 -3.67 23.79
N ASN A 493 -13.79 -4.68 23.09
CA ASN A 493 -12.39 -5.13 23.22
C ASN A 493 -11.40 -4.00 22.86
N CYS A 494 -11.64 -3.29 21.75
CA CYS A 494 -10.84 -2.12 21.35
C CYS A 494 -11.00 -0.95 22.32
N GLY A 495 -12.20 -0.72 22.86
CA GLY A 495 -12.45 0.29 23.88
C GLY A 495 -11.65 0.04 25.16
N PHE A 496 -11.62 -1.21 25.63
CA PHE A 496 -10.77 -1.62 26.75
C PHE A 496 -9.29 -1.31 26.46
N MET A 497 -8.80 -1.68 25.27
CA MET A 497 -7.43 -1.42 24.84
C MET A 497 -7.09 0.07 24.71
N LEU A 498 -8.07 0.92 24.36
CA LEU A 498 -7.88 2.36 24.27
C LEU A 498 -7.70 3.00 25.66
N VAL A 499 -8.45 2.51 26.66
CA VAL A 499 -8.44 3.05 28.02
C VAL A 499 -7.21 2.59 28.81
N PHE A 500 -6.84 1.31 28.73
CA PHE A 500 -5.87 0.70 29.64
C PHE A 500 -4.44 0.55 29.10
N GLU A 501 -4.21 0.49 27.78
CA GLU A 501 -2.87 0.27 27.19
C GLU A 501 -2.23 1.54 26.59
N TRP A 502 -2.60 2.72 27.10
CA TRP A 502 -2.23 4.05 26.58
C TRP A 502 -2.88 4.36 25.22
N GLY A 503 -3.88 5.25 25.24
CA GLY A 503 -4.68 5.60 24.07
C GLY A 503 -3.90 6.45 23.05
N GLY A 504 -3.76 5.93 21.83
CA GLY A 504 -3.24 6.69 20.68
C GLY A 504 -4.38 7.30 19.86
N ALA A 505 -4.20 8.54 19.38
CA ALA A 505 -5.19 9.23 18.53
C ALA A 505 -5.62 8.38 17.32
N MET A 506 -4.69 7.66 16.68
CA MET A 506 -5.00 6.76 15.57
C MET A 506 -5.90 5.58 15.96
N ARG A 507 -5.77 5.06 17.20
CA ARG A 507 -6.61 3.97 17.70
C ARG A 507 -8.04 4.46 17.95
N ALA A 508 -8.20 5.68 18.46
CA ALA A 508 -9.51 6.31 18.63
C ALA A 508 -10.21 6.54 17.28
N VAL A 509 -9.48 7.06 16.27
CA VAL A 509 -10.03 7.24 14.92
C VAL A 509 -10.49 5.91 14.32
N MET A 510 -9.67 4.86 14.40
CA MET A 510 -10.04 3.52 13.91
C MET A 510 -11.26 2.96 14.64
N MET A 511 -11.38 3.20 15.95
CA MET A 511 -12.56 2.81 16.73
C MET A 511 -13.83 3.54 16.27
N CYS A 512 -13.74 4.82 15.94
CA CYS A 512 -14.86 5.58 15.36
C CYS A 512 -15.27 5.04 14.00
N VAL A 513 -14.30 4.73 13.13
CA VAL A 513 -14.53 4.12 11.82
C VAL A 513 -15.23 2.77 11.99
N HIS A 514 -14.75 1.92 12.91
CA HIS A 514 -15.37 0.63 13.24
C HIS A 514 -16.81 0.80 13.75
N ALA A 515 -17.05 1.73 14.67
CA ALA A 515 -18.38 2.01 15.21
C ALA A 515 -19.36 2.48 14.12
N TYR A 516 -18.88 3.27 13.16
CA TYR A 516 -19.72 3.74 12.06
C TYR A 516 -20.05 2.61 11.07
N PHE A 517 -19.03 1.96 10.49
CA PHE A 517 -19.25 0.98 9.42
C PHE A 517 -19.75 -0.39 9.94
N ASN A 518 -19.12 -0.94 10.98
CA ASN A 518 -19.39 -2.30 11.44
C ASN A 518 -20.52 -2.39 12.48
N ILE A 519 -21.01 -1.26 13.00
CA ILE A 519 -22.12 -1.25 13.96
C ILE A 519 -23.27 -0.40 13.42
N PHE A 520 -23.07 0.90 13.23
CA PHE A 520 -24.17 1.80 12.91
C PHE A 520 -24.78 1.53 11.51
N VAL A 521 -23.95 1.47 10.47
CA VAL A 521 -24.41 1.20 9.10
C VAL A 521 -25.05 -0.19 9.00
N GLN A 522 -24.38 -1.21 9.53
CA GLN A 522 -24.90 -2.58 9.54
C GLN A 522 -26.24 -2.70 10.29
N ALA A 523 -26.39 -2.05 11.46
CA ALA A 523 -27.65 -2.01 12.20
C ALA A 523 -28.76 -1.29 11.42
N LYS A 524 -28.45 -0.15 10.79
CA LYS A 524 -29.40 0.63 9.99
C LYS A 524 -29.90 -0.17 8.78
N GLU A 525 -28.99 -0.84 8.06
CA GLU A 525 -29.33 -1.67 6.91
C GLU A 525 -30.12 -2.90 7.32
N GLY A 526 -29.69 -3.61 8.36
CA GLY A 526 -30.41 -4.74 8.94
C GLY A 526 -31.82 -4.37 9.38
N TRP A 527 -31.99 -3.21 10.03
CA TRP A 527 -33.30 -2.68 10.43
C TRP A 527 -34.19 -2.38 9.22
N LYS A 528 -33.65 -1.77 8.17
CA LYS A 528 -34.38 -1.49 6.93
C LYS A 528 -34.90 -2.78 6.28
N VAL A 529 -34.06 -3.81 6.18
CA VAL A 529 -34.43 -5.12 5.62
C VAL A 529 -35.51 -5.80 6.46
N PHE A 530 -35.34 -5.82 7.78
CA PHE A 530 -36.33 -6.38 8.71
C PHE A 530 -37.70 -5.69 8.59
N MET A 531 -37.72 -4.36 8.56
CA MET A 531 -38.94 -3.58 8.40
C MET A 531 -39.62 -3.83 7.06
N ARG A 532 -38.88 -3.87 5.95
CA ARG A 532 -39.42 -4.19 4.62
C ARG A 532 -40.07 -5.59 4.60
N ARG A 533 -39.42 -6.60 5.18
CA ARG A 533 -39.98 -7.96 5.26
C ARG A 533 -41.24 -8.00 6.11
N ARG A 534 -41.26 -7.35 7.27
CA ARG A 534 -42.45 -7.26 8.12
C ARG A 534 -43.61 -6.58 7.42
N THR A 535 -43.36 -5.52 6.66
CA THR A 535 -44.37 -4.83 5.86
C THR A 535 -44.88 -5.72 4.72
N ALA A 536 -44.01 -6.43 3.99
CA ALA A 536 -44.42 -7.35 2.93
C ALA A 536 -45.27 -8.53 3.43
N VAL A 537 -44.92 -9.12 4.59
CA VAL A 537 -45.72 -10.19 5.21
C VAL A 537 -47.09 -9.67 5.64
N LYS A 538 -47.15 -8.49 6.27
CA LYS A 538 -48.43 -7.85 6.62
C LYS A 538 -49.29 -7.61 5.38
N LYS A 539 -48.68 -7.06 4.33
CA LYS A 539 -49.29 -6.79 3.04
C LYS A 539 -49.93 -8.05 2.45
N ILE A 540 -49.21 -9.16 2.38
CA ILE A 540 -49.75 -10.42 1.84
C ILE A 540 -50.85 -11.00 2.71
N ASN A 541 -50.68 -10.97 4.03
CA ASN A 541 -51.67 -11.49 4.95
C ASN A 541 -53.01 -10.73 4.87
N MET A 542 -53.03 -9.49 4.35
CA MET A 542 -54.26 -8.74 4.08
C MET A 542 -55.00 -9.21 2.82
N LEU A 543 -54.35 -9.98 1.94
CA LEU A 543 -54.97 -10.51 0.71
C LEU A 543 -55.64 -11.85 0.99
N ARG A 544 -56.77 -12.10 0.34
CA ARG A 544 -57.54 -13.34 0.46
C ARG A 544 -56.75 -14.52 -0.13
N GLU A 545 -56.76 -15.67 0.53
CA GLU A 545 -56.30 -16.94 -0.05
C GLU A 545 -57.41 -17.54 -0.92
N ALA A 546 -57.04 -18.02 -2.11
CA ALA A 546 -57.98 -18.68 -3.02
C ALA A 546 -58.40 -20.04 -2.43
N THR A 547 -59.69 -20.40 -2.55
CA THR A 547 -60.16 -21.73 -2.14
C THR A 547 -59.71 -22.79 -3.15
N PRO A 548 -59.53 -24.06 -2.75
CA PRO A 548 -59.15 -25.12 -3.68
C PRO A 548 -60.16 -25.28 -4.84
N GLU A 549 -61.44 -25.03 -4.57
CA GLU A 549 -62.52 -25.04 -5.58
C GLU A 549 -62.36 -23.91 -6.62
N GLU A 550 -61.94 -22.71 -6.20
CA GLU A 550 -61.65 -21.59 -7.10
C GLU A 550 -60.45 -21.89 -8.00
N LEU A 551 -59.40 -22.49 -7.43
CA LEU A 551 -58.19 -22.90 -8.15
C LEU A 551 -58.48 -24.00 -9.18
N GLU A 552 -59.26 -25.01 -8.79
CA GLU A 552 -59.67 -26.10 -9.68
C GLU A 552 -60.59 -25.64 -10.81
N LYS A 553 -61.39 -24.58 -10.58
CA LYS A 553 -62.22 -23.97 -11.62
C LYS A 553 -61.42 -23.07 -12.57
N LEU A 554 -60.41 -22.37 -12.05
CA LEU A 554 -59.57 -21.45 -12.83
C LEU A 554 -58.60 -22.21 -13.76
N LYS A 555 -57.96 -23.29 -13.27
CA LYS A 555 -56.94 -24.11 -13.98
C LYS A 555 -55.91 -23.28 -14.75
N ASP A 556 -55.42 -22.22 -14.12
CA ASP A 556 -54.47 -21.29 -14.73
C ASP A 556 -53.09 -21.38 -14.07
N VAL A 557 -52.10 -20.77 -14.72
CA VAL A 557 -50.71 -20.68 -14.24
C VAL A 557 -50.45 -19.31 -13.62
N CYS A 558 -49.51 -19.25 -12.67
CA CYS A 558 -49.09 -17.98 -12.12
C CYS A 558 -48.34 -17.15 -13.18
N ALA A 559 -48.83 -15.96 -13.53
CA ALA A 559 -48.20 -15.09 -14.54
C ALA A 559 -46.79 -14.57 -14.18
N ILE A 560 -46.29 -14.84 -12.97
CA ILE A 560 -44.93 -14.45 -12.54
C ILE A 560 -43.92 -15.58 -12.80
N CYS A 561 -44.28 -16.83 -12.48
CA CYS A 561 -43.37 -17.99 -12.59
C CYS A 561 -43.78 -19.02 -13.65
N TYR A 562 -44.94 -18.83 -14.29
CA TYR A 562 -45.53 -19.70 -15.32
C TYR A 562 -45.74 -21.15 -14.87
N GLN A 563 -46.04 -21.37 -13.60
CA GLN A 563 -46.35 -22.69 -13.04
C GLN A 563 -47.78 -22.78 -12.50
N GLU A 564 -48.32 -24.00 -12.43
CA GLU A 564 -49.68 -24.26 -11.95
C GLU A 564 -49.92 -23.66 -10.56
N LEU A 565 -51.09 -23.05 -10.40
CA LEU A 565 -51.52 -22.47 -9.13
C LEU A 565 -52.04 -23.59 -8.21
N LEU A 566 -51.16 -24.10 -7.32
CA LEU A 566 -51.55 -25.03 -6.25
C LEU A 566 -52.05 -24.28 -5.00
N THR A 567 -51.43 -23.13 -4.70
CA THR A 567 -51.88 -22.19 -3.67
C THR A 567 -51.75 -20.77 -4.21
N ALA A 568 -52.75 -19.92 -4.02
CA ALA A 568 -52.74 -18.57 -4.58
C ALA A 568 -53.29 -17.50 -3.63
N ARG A 569 -52.76 -16.28 -3.77
CA ARG A 569 -53.34 -15.06 -3.21
C ARG A 569 -54.13 -14.36 -4.30
N VAL A 570 -55.34 -13.94 -3.94
CA VAL A 570 -56.23 -13.18 -4.81
C VAL A 570 -56.02 -11.70 -4.51
N THR A 571 -55.59 -10.95 -5.52
CA THR A 571 -55.46 -9.49 -5.42
C THR A 571 -56.83 -8.82 -5.37
N ARG A 572 -56.90 -7.54 -4.97
CA ARG A 572 -58.16 -6.77 -4.97
C ARG A 572 -58.75 -6.59 -6.37
N CYS A 573 -57.90 -6.65 -7.40
CA CYS A 573 -58.30 -6.66 -8.81
C CYS A 573 -58.61 -8.08 -9.36
N ASN A 574 -58.77 -9.08 -8.47
CA ASN A 574 -59.13 -10.47 -8.80
C ASN A 574 -58.12 -11.23 -9.68
N HIS A 575 -56.84 -10.89 -9.61
CA HIS A 575 -55.76 -11.68 -10.22
C HIS A 575 -55.13 -12.67 -9.23
N TYR A 576 -54.71 -13.83 -9.72
CA TYR A 576 -54.20 -14.94 -8.92
C TYR A 576 -52.70 -15.10 -9.10
N PHE A 577 -51.97 -15.20 -8.00
CA PHE A 577 -50.53 -15.43 -8.00
C PHE A 577 -50.14 -16.34 -6.83
N HIS A 578 -49.06 -17.12 -6.95
CA HIS A 578 -48.49 -17.78 -5.78
C HIS A 578 -48.15 -16.74 -4.70
N SER A 579 -48.42 -17.08 -3.44
CA SER A 579 -48.14 -16.21 -2.29
C SER A 579 -46.70 -15.68 -2.28
N VAL A 580 -45.74 -16.52 -2.70
CA VAL A 580 -44.31 -16.19 -2.74
C VAL A 580 -43.97 -15.29 -3.93
N CYS A 581 -44.50 -15.59 -5.11
CA CYS A 581 -44.28 -14.78 -6.30
C CYS A 581 -44.79 -13.34 -6.11
N LEU A 582 -46.00 -13.20 -5.55
CA LEU A 582 -46.56 -11.88 -5.24
C LEU A 582 -45.78 -11.18 -4.12
N ARG A 583 -45.27 -11.93 -3.12
CA ARG A 583 -44.36 -11.37 -2.09
C ARG A 583 -43.14 -10.71 -2.70
N LYS A 584 -42.50 -11.39 -3.65
CA LYS A 584 -41.30 -10.89 -4.32
C LYS A 584 -41.59 -9.60 -5.08
N TRP A 585 -42.68 -9.59 -5.83
CA TRP A 585 -43.11 -8.41 -6.57
C TRP A 585 -43.34 -7.20 -5.64
N LEU A 586 -44.03 -7.43 -4.51
CA LEU A 586 -44.32 -6.41 -3.49
C LEU A 586 -43.08 -5.88 -2.73
N TYR A 587 -41.89 -6.48 -2.92
CA TYR A 587 -40.65 -5.85 -2.45
C TYR A 587 -40.21 -4.68 -3.33
N VAL A 588 -40.62 -4.66 -4.60
CA VAL A 588 -40.19 -3.69 -5.60
C VAL A 588 -41.30 -2.72 -5.95
N GLN A 589 -42.52 -3.21 -6.20
CA GLN A 589 -43.67 -2.40 -6.57
C GLN A 589 -44.93 -2.81 -5.81
N ASP A 590 -45.71 -1.81 -5.38
CA ASP A 590 -46.99 -2.00 -4.68
C ASP A 590 -48.19 -2.14 -5.65
N SER A 591 -47.93 -2.47 -6.92
CA SER A 591 -48.90 -2.61 -8.00
C SER A 591 -49.15 -4.07 -8.36
N CYS A 592 -50.29 -4.36 -9.00
CA CYS A 592 -50.56 -5.68 -9.56
C CYS A 592 -49.65 -5.94 -10.78
N PRO A 593 -48.99 -7.12 -10.90
CA PRO A 593 -48.16 -7.45 -12.07
C PRO A 593 -48.91 -7.49 -13.41
N LEU A 594 -50.22 -7.74 -13.40
CA LEU A 594 -51.04 -7.88 -14.61
C LEU A 594 -51.70 -6.59 -15.05
N CYS A 595 -52.30 -5.83 -14.11
CA CYS A 595 -53.06 -4.62 -14.43
C CYS A 595 -52.45 -3.32 -13.89
N HIS A 596 -51.31 -3.39 -13.21
CA HIS A 596 -50.63 -2.24 -12.56
C HIS A 596 -51.47 -1.48 -11.52
N GLU A 597 -52.64 -1.99 -11.13
CA GLU A 597 -53.48 -1.37 -10.10
C GLU A 597 -52.81 -1.49 -8.72
N VAL A 598 -52.83 -0.41 -7.94
CA VAL A 598 -52.22 -0.36 -6.61
C VAL A 598 -52.95 -1.31 -5.66
N LEU A 599 -52.22 -2.29 -5.12
CA LEU A 599 -52.77 -3.35 -4.27
C LEU A 599 -53.09 -2.87 -2.84
N TYR A 600 -52.52 -1.71 -2.44
CA TYR A 600 -52.72 -1.07 -1.14
C TYR A 600 -53.14 0.39 -1.30
N LYS A 601 -54.42 0.67 -1.04
CA LYS A 601 -54.83 2.02 -0.61
C LYS A 601 -54.90 2.01 0.91
N PRO A 602 -54.14 2.86 1.63
CA PRO A 602 -54.45 3.10 3.03
C PRO A 602 -55.88 3.63 3.08
N SER A 603 -56.70 3.10 3.98
CA SER A 603 -58.02 3.63 4.28
C SER A 603 -57.85 5.00 4.96
N THR A 604 -57.61 6.02 4.15
CA THR A 604 -58.02 7.39 4.50
C THR A 604 -59.40 7.57 3.95
N ASP A 605 -60.36 7.77 4.85
CA ASP A 605 -61.69 8.23 4.55
C ASP A 605 -61.66 9.36 3.51
N SER A 606 -62.51 9.18 2.50
CA SER A 606 -63.11 10.18 1.62
C SER A 606 -62.40 11.54 1.43
N SER A 607 -62.17 11.83 0.13
CA SER A 607 -61.99 13.13 -0.53
C SER A 607 -60.58 13.75 -0.59
N LYS A 608 -59.91 13.54 -1.72
CA LYS A 608 -59.70 14.56 -2.77
C LYS A 608 -58.93 13.99 -3.96
N ALA A 609 -59.36 14.38 -5.15
CA ALA A 609 -58.78 14.04 -6.44
C ALA A 609 -57.52 14.88 -6.73
N SER A 610 -56.71 14.33 -7.65
CA SER A 610 -55.72 14.95 -8.54
C SER A 610 -54.52 15.69 -7.92
N GLU A 611 -53.35 15.08 -8.07
CA GLU A 611 -52.05 15.59 -8.60
C GLU A 611 -50.99 14.54 -8.22
N GLY A 612 -50.24 13.91 -9.13
CA GLY A 612 -49.36 14.56 -10.11
C GLY A 612 -47.93 14.55 -9.58
N THR A 613 -47.25 13.41 -9.70
CA THR A 613 -45.80 13.24 -9.89
C THR A 613 -44.85 13.99 -8.92
N ASN A 614 -44.24 13.27 -7.97
CA ASN A 614 -42.83 13.42 -7.55
C ASN A 614 -42.49 12.48 -6.37
N ALA A 615 -42.17 11.23 -6.69
CA ALA A 615 -41.56 10.30 -5.74
C ALA A 615 -40.43 9.50 -6.42
N ASN A 616 -39.59 10.19 -7.21
CA ASN A 616 -38.51 9.57 -8.01
C ASN A 616 -37.13 10.21 -7.75
N ALA A 617 -36.84 10.70 -6.54
CA ALA A 617 -35.54 11.32 -6.23
C ALA A 617 -34.68 10.56 -5.21
N GLU A 618 -35.23 9.64 -4.41
CA GLU A 618 -34.45 8.94 -3.35
C GLU A 618 -34.05 7.50 -3.68
N ASP A 619 -34.53 6.94 -4.81
CA ASP A 619 -34.19 5.57 -5.23
C ASP A 619 -33.04 5.47 -6.24
N ALA A 620 -32.57 6.59 -6.80
CA ALA A 620 -31.47 6.58 -7.77
C ALA A 620 -30.11 6.17 -7.17
N ASN A 621 -29.91 6.32 -5.85
CA ASN A 621 -28.65 5.96 -5.18
C ASN A 621 -28.68 4.56 -4.52
N GLN A 622 -29.79 3.83 -4.62
CA GLN A 622 -29.94 2.46 -4.09
C GLN A 622 -29.54 1.37 -5.11
N ASN A 623 -29.30 1.73 -6.37
CA ASN A 623 -29.05 0.78 -7.47
C ASN A 623 -27.72 0.01 -7.40
N ASN A 624 -26.73 0.44 -6.60
CA ASN A 624 -25.43 -0.24 -6.55
C ASN A 624 -25.38 -1.44 -5.58
N LEU A 625 -26.21 -1.46 -4.53
CA LEU A 625 -26.35 -2.65 -3.65
C LEU A 625 -27.39 -3.64 -4.19
N HIS A 626 -28.28 -3.18 -5.06
CA HIS A 626 -29.26 -4.00 -5.76
C HIS A 626 -28.63 -4.91 -6.81
N GLN A 627 -27.43 -4.64 -7.34
CA GLN A 627 -26.80 -5.47 -8.39
C GLN A 627 -26.48 -6.91 -7.95
N ASN A 628 -25.96 -7.16 -6.74
CA ASN A 628 -25.66 -8.54 -6.30
C ASN A 628 -26.92 -9.35 -5.95
N GLY A 629 -27.98 -8.70 -5.45
CA GLY A 629 -29.29 -9.33 -5.24
C GLY A 629 -30.10 -9.51 -6.53
N GLN A 630 -30.00 -8.56 -7.47
CA GLN A 630 -30.63 -8.65 -8.80
C GLN A 630 -29.92 -9.63 -9.72
N LEU A 631 -28.63 -9.93 -9.57
CA LEU A 631 -27.99 -10.98 -10.36
C LEU A 631 -28.53 -12.38 -9.98
N VAL A 632 -28.79 -12.60 -8.69
CA VAL A 632 -29.48 -13.80 -8.18
C VAL A 632 -30.95 -13.80 -8.62
N HIS A 633 -31.65 -12.66 -8.50
CA HIS A 633 -33.07 -12.54 -8.83
C HIS A 633 -33.38 -12.57 -10.34
N ASN A 634 -32.51 -11.98 -11.18
CA ASN A 634 -32.60 -12.01 -12.64
C ASN A 634 -32.12 -13.36 -13.21
N GLY A 635 -31.20 -14.05 -12.52
CA GLY A 635 -30.88 -15.45 -12.79
C GLY A 635 -32.10 -16.34 -12.61
N VAL A 636 -32.82 -16.22 -11.49
CA VAL A 636 -34.05 -16.99 -11.23
C VAL A 636 -35.19 -16.65 -12.22
N LEU A 637 -35.31 -15.40 -12.66
CA LEU A 637 -36.30 -15.02 -13.67
C LEU A 637 -35.94 -15.47 -15.10
N ARG A 638 -34.64 -15.44 -15.49
CA ARG A 638 -34.20 -16.02 -16.78
C ARG A 638 -34.34 -17.54 -16.82
N LEU A 639 -34.10 -18.23 -15.72
CA LEU A 639 -34.25 -19.69 -15.62
C LEU A 639 -35.70 -20.17 -15.78
N ASN A 640 -36.69 -19.30 -15.55
CA ASN A 640 -38.10 -19.60 -15.83
C ASN A 640 -38.51 -19.23 -17.27
N ALA A 641 -37.80 -18.34 -17.94
CA ALA A 641 -38.02 -18.02 -19.35
C ALA A 641 -37.40 -19.04 -20.31
N GLU A 642 -36.31 -19.71 -19.91
CA GLU A 642 -35.66 -20.82 -20.67
C GLU A 642 -36.30 -22.20 -20.42
N ARG A 643 -37.44 -22.27 -19.71
CA ARG A 643 -38.28 -23.48 -19.59
C ARG A 643 -39.34 -23.60 -20.69
N LEU A 644 -39.39 -22.64 -21.62
CA LEU A 644 -40.13 -22.68 -22.88
C LEU A 644 -39.11 -22.73 -24.02
#